data_AF-A0A933EM19-F1
#
_entry.id   AF-A0A933EM19-F1
#
_cell.length_a   1.000
_cell.length_b   1.000
_cell.length_c   1.000
_cell.angle_alpha   90.00
_cell.angle_beta   90.00
_cell.angle_gamma   90.00
#
_symmetry.space_group_name_H-M   'P 1'
#
loop_
_entity.id
_entity.type
_entity.pdbx_description
1 polymer ?
#
loop_
_entity_poly.entity_id
_entity_poly.type
_entity_poly.pdbx_seq_one_letter_code
_entity_poly.pdbx_strand_id
1 'polypeptide(L)'
;ATLRLGPVLAKGEVALGAVGRAPNTDSPLATVSFAALTGGWPQLSLSDTQWVTSAGALAADLPAARLDLTGNGVVTQADALRVVDAWMSLRAEGLCIAPVLADRDLNGNGCIDAADAQIALAHSAAPRPPVAALPVTYVVDSVANDSDANKADGVCQTSSGVCTLRAAIQQANTHSGPENINFNIRNGDGSCPALVTLQPASTLVIDSVEGVTLDGYTQCDASPNTLDAGGNAVIKIELRGPGLVFVRGLEIYSPNTTVRGLAIYNWDRNVYVGGSAAAGNLIEGNFLGTNAANDFQLFVDNPTRLNFGLYLFNTLNTTVGGATPAARNIISGNRNDGLHVEGSTTNLRVVGNIVGLKQDGVTPLPNTGDGVDIGDGAHDAQVGGTAAGERNIIGANEGDGVEISHDVATRNITIAGNYIGVNAHGNAPAGNTGAGITVEDTPNHIYIYNNVISGNRSSGINFYWQITDSSVHDNLIGVAPDGVTAMPNGADENAGRGRNGIRLYTGSSRNTISRNVIAFNALDGIYVLDSDTLRNTFSQNSVHDNGREGIGLYEANNNLAAPVITSAGPAQVVGAACAFCLVEVFIADKNAVDDPGNDNYGEGKTFVAQGAASANGSFTIVLSNVNVGDILTATATDIMGNTSKFSRNVIAANPDTPTASPTATASPTATATRTPTTTRTPTPTLTATRTPTATRTPTLTATPNVTPGVIIYASSNTGGTAGGVQFADEDVLAYNTVTRTWAMYFDGSDVGLAGADVDAVLPLADGSILLSLDSNLSVPGVGAVTGSDVLRFVPTAFGPTTAGNFEMYFHGADVGLTSGAENVDAFSIAPDGRLIMSTSGNFSVPGVSGAEEDLLAFAPTQLGAVTSGAWSFYFDGSDVQLTTFSEDVWGAWIDNANGDIYLTVRGPFSVTGATGDGADIFVCHPLSLGSATACTFGPGLFWDGSANGFAGEVLDASAIGR
;
A
#
# COMPACT_ATOMS: atom_id res chain seq x y z
N ALA A 1 1.25 46.64 -19.09
CA ALA A 1 0.80 47.52 -17.99
C ALA A 1 0.85 46.69 -16.71
N THR A 2 1.74 47.06 -15.79
CA THR A 2 1.77 46.82 -14.33
C THR A 2 1.30 45.48 -13.69
N LEU A 3 2.26 44.84 -12.99
CA LEU A 3 2.20 44.20 -11.64
C LEU A 3 1.38 42.88 -11.50
N ARG A 4 1.80 41.83 -10.77
CA ARG A 4 2.59 41.72 -9.51
C ARG A 4 3.47 40.45 -9.47
N LEU A 5 4.59 40.58 -8.76
CA LEU A 5 5.50 39.53 -8.31
C LEU A 5 4.91 38.77 -7.10
N GLY A 6 5.07 37.45 -7.08
CA GLY A 6 4.98 36.58 -5.90
C GLY A 6 6.19 35.62 -5.91
N PRO A 7 6.71 35.18 -4.75
CA PRO A 7 8.00 34.51 -4.66
C PRO A 7 7.85 33.02 -4.98
N VAL A 8 8.20 32.63 -6.20
CA VAL A 8 8.48 31.23 -6.54
C VAL A 8 9.99 31.09 -6.53
N LEU A 9 10.53 30.29 -5.60
CA LEU A 9 11.89 29.79 -5.67
C LEU A 9 11.97 28.90 -6.91
N ALA A 10 12.24 29.53 -8.05
CA ALA A 10 12.47 28.85 -9.31
C ALA A 10 13.80 28.08 -9.22
N LYS A 11 13.72 26.74 -9.21
CA LYS A 11 14.76 25.88 -9.80
C LYS A 11 14.93 26.37 -11.25
N GLY A 12 15.96 27.17 -11.48
CA GLY A 12 16.21 27.80 -12.78
C GLY A 12 16.85 26.82 -13.75
N GLU A 13 16.11 26.38 -14.75
CA GLU A 13 16.67 25.87 -16.00
C GLU A 13 17.49 26.98 -16.67
N VAL A 14 18.81 26.81 -16.70
CA VAL A 14 19.68 27.57 -17.60
C VAL A 14 20.11 26.62 -18.70
N ALA A 15 19.52 26.78 -19.88
CA ALA A 15 20.04 26.22 -21.11
C ALA A 15 21.44 26.79 -21.38
N LEU A 16 22.50 26.03 -21.10
CA LEU A 16 23.88 26.37 -21.45
C LEU A 16 24.29 25.64 -22.73
N GLY A 17 24.20 26.38 -23.83
CA GLY A 17 24.91 26.08 -25.06
C GLY A 17 26.42 26.03 -24.84
N ALA A 18 27.09 25.29 -25.72
CA ALA A 18 28.53 25.15 -25.78
C ALA A 18 29.29 26.48 -25.58
N VAL A 19 30.33 26.45 -24.74
CA VAL A 19 31.70 27.00 -24.94
C VAL A 19 32.40 27.12 -23.57
N GLY A 20 33.63 26.60 -23.47
CA GLY A 20 34.56 27.02 -22.41
C GLY A 20 35.61 26.01 -21.97
N ARG A 21 36.50 25.56 -22.87
CA ARG A 21 37.79 24.96 -22.47
C ARG A 21 38.60 25.99 -21.65
N ALA A 22 39.15 25.56 -20.52
CA ALA A 22 40.38 26.13 -19.95
C ALA A 22 41.36 25.00 -19.56
N PRO A 23 42.68 25.25 -19.59
CA PRO A 23 43.68 24.25 -19.97
C PRO A 23 44.50 23.71 -18.78
N ASN A 24 45.11 22.54 -19.02
CA ASN A 24 46.19 21.90 -18.26
C ASN A 24 45.80 21.16 -16.97
N THR A 25 45.58 19.84 -17.09
CA THR A 25 46.44 18.82 -16.47
C THR A 25 46.21 17.50 -17.22
N ASP A 26 47.26 16.98 -17.86
CA ASP A 26 47.26 15.67 -18.51
C ASP A 26 47.32 14.57 -17.45
N SER A 27 46.24 13.80 -17.30
CA SER A 27 46.21 12.45 -16.72
C SER A 27 44.98 11.72 -17.30
N PRO A 28 45.07 10.40 -17.59
CA PRO A 28 44.01 9.71 -18.33
C PRO A 28 42.77 9.58 -17.44
N LEU A 29 41.73 10.36 -17.76
CA LEU A 29 40.42 10.27 -17.11
C LEU A 29 39.81 8.89 -17.42
N ALA A 30 39.56 8.11 -16.36
CA ALA A 30 38.63 7.00 -16.43
C ALA A 30 37.24 7.55 -16.78
N THR A 31 36.67 7.07 -17.89
CA THR A 31 35.28 7.33 -18.25
C THR A 31 34.36 6.68 -17.23
N VAL A 32 33.79 7.48 -16.33
CA VAL A 32 32.58 7.11 -15.58
C VAL A 32 31.42 7.38 -16.54
N SER A 33 30.70 6.33 -16.97
CA SER A 33 29.50 6.53 -17.78
C SER A 33 28.37 7.01 -16.88
N PHE A 34 28.09 8.31 -16.91
CA PHE A 34 26.82 8.84 -16.44
C PHE A 34 25.78 8.55 -17.52
N ALA A 35 24.83 7.67 -17.24
CA ALA A 35 23.60 7.62 -18.03
C ALA A 35 22.83 8.91 -17.71
N ALA A 36 22.95 9.90 -18.59
CA ALA A 36 22.06 11.04 -18.59
C ALA A 36 20.67 10.56 -19.04
N LEU A 37 19.85 10.12 -18.10
CA LEU A 37 18.40 10.15 -18.27
C LEU A 37 17.94 11.56 -17.90
N THR A 38 17.15 12.13 -18.79
CA THR A 38 16.61 13.48 -18.73
C THR A 38 15.84 13.71 -17.42
N GLY A 39 16.30 14.65 -16.57
CA GLY A 39 15.44 15.30 -15.57
C GLY A 39 15.83 15.16 -14.09
N GLY A 40 16.56 14.12 -13.67
CA GLY A 40 16.85 13.86 -12.25
C GLY A 40 18.27 14.23 -11.81
N TRP A 41 18.48 14.33 -10.49
CA TRP A 41 19.82 14.29 -9.90
C TRP A 41 20.56 13.03 -10.38
N PRO A 42 21.88 13.06 -10.59
CA PRO A 42 22.60 11.88 -11.07
C PRO A 42 22.48 10.74 -10.04
N GLN A 43 21.68 9.71 -10.36
CA GLN A 43 21.57 8.50 -9.56
C GLN A 43 22.92 7.81 -9.41
N LEU A 44 23.36 7.62 -8.17
CA LEU A 44 24.48 6.77 -7.81
C LEU A 44 23.93 5.41 -7.39
N SER A 45 23.79 4.51 -8.36
CA SER A 45 23.65 3.08 -8.09
C SER A 45 24.95 2.59 -7.45
N LEU A 46 24.92 2.32 -6.14
CA LEU A 46 25.95 1.54 -5.43
C LEU A 46 25.71 0.03 -5.64
N SER A 47 25.23 -0.38 -6.82
CA SER A 47 25.14 -1.79 -7.16
C SER A 47 26.54 -2.40 -7.23
N ASP A 48 26.63 -3.60 -6.67
CA ASP A 48 27.82 -4.24 -6.12
C ASP A 48 28.92 -4.67 -7.12
N THR A 49 29.03 -4.08 -8.32
CA THR A 49 29.93 -4.67 -9.36
C THR A 49 30.64 -3.76 -10.38
N GLN A 50 30.58 -2.42 -10.35
CA GLN A 50 31.34 -1.61 -11.33
C GLN A 50 32.06 -0.36 -10.80
N TRP A 51 32.88 -0.53 -9.75
CA TRP A 51 34.03 0.36 -9.55
C TRP A 51 35.28 -0.41 -9.95
N VAL A 52 35.65 -0.34 -11.24
CA VAL A 52 36.93 -0.87 -11.71
C VAL A 52 38.03 -0.13 -10.98
N THR A 53 38.66 -0.80 -10.03
CA THR A 53 39.89 -0.35 -9.37
C THR A 53 40.98 -0.23 -10.41
N SER A 54 41.14 0.94 -11.05
CA SER A 54 42.43 1.30 -11.60
C SER A 54 43.34 1.62 -10.42
N ALA A 55 43.99 0.58 -9.90
CA ALA A 55 44.96 0.60 -8.80
C ALA A 55 46.25 1.38 -9.12
N GLY A 56 46.13 2.61 -9.65
CA GLY A 56 47.24 3.42 -10.10
C GLY A 56 47.08 4.86 -9.64
N ALA A 57 47.73 5.18 -8.52
CA ALA A 57 47.85 6.48 -7.87
C ALA A 57 46.66 6.90 -6.99
N LEU A 58 46.74 6.57 -5.69
CA LEU A 58 46.42 7.42 -4.52
C LEU A 58 46.37 6.56 -3.23
N ALA A 59 47.30 5.60 -3.08
CA ALA A 59 47.56 4.99 -1.77
C ALA A 59 48.54 5.90 -1.00
N ALA A 60 48.03 7.00 -0.46
CA ALA A 60 48.73 7.65 0.63
C ALA A 60 48.52 6.77 1.87
N ASP A 61 49.58 6.44 2.61
CA ASP A 61 49.52 5.82 3.95
C ASP A 61 48.85 6.81 4.92
N LEU A 62 47.55 7.05 4.76
CA LEU A 62 46.76 7.86 5.67
C LEU A 62 46.56 7.07 6.96
N PRO A 63 46.76 7.68 8.14
CA PRO A 63 46.45 7.02 9.40
C PRO A 63 45.00 6.53 9.42
N ALA A 64 44.73 5.34 9.93
CA ALA A 64 43.35 4.81 10.01
C ALA A 64 42.37 5.78 10.69
N ALA A 65 42.84 6.54 11.69
CA ALA A 65 42.06 7.58 12.37
C ALA A 65 41.66 8.78 11.48
N ARG A 66 42.27 8.95 10.30
CA ARG A 66 41.87 9.95 9.29
C ARG A 66 40.82 9.41 8.31
N LEU A 67 40.64 8.10 8.26
CA LEU A 67 39.73 7.40 7.35
C LEU A 67 38.44 6.96 8.07
N ASP A 68 38.52 6.72 9.38
CA ASP A 68 37.39 6.45 10.27
C ASP A 68 36.67 7.77 10.61
N LEU A 69 35.80 8.19 9.70
CA LEU A 69 34.99 9.41 9.77
C LEU A 69 33.75 9.26 10.65
N THR A 70 33.29 8.03 10.90
CA THR A 70 32.18 7.73 11.84
C THR A 70 32.67 7.61 13.29
N GLY A 71 33.93 7.25 13.48
CA GLY A 71 34.59 7.13 14.77
C GLY A 71 34.25 5.83 15.51
N ASN A 72 33.87 4.78 14.79
CA ASN A 72 33.57 3.45 15.33
C ASN A 72 34.84 2.57 15.50
N GLY A 73 36.00 3.08 15.06
CA GLY A 73 37.29 2.39 15.12
C GLY A 73 37.60 1.50 13.90
N VAL A 74 36.73 1.48 12.88
CA VAL A 74 36.86 0.65 11.67
C VAL A 74 36.45 1.46 10.44
N VAL A 75 37.27 1.46 9.39
CA VAL A 75 36.89 2.08 8.12
C VAL A 75 35.93 1.15 7.38
N THR A 76 34.72 1.61 7.10
CA THR A 76 33.65 0.85 6.44
C THR A 76 33.05 1.65 5.27
N GLN A 77 32.01 1.09 4.64
CA GLN A 77 31.23 1.81 3.64
C GLN A 77 30.53 3.06 4.22
N ALA A 78 30.21 3.09 5.51
CA ALA A 78 29.63 4.27 6.16
C ALA A 78 30.56 5.49 6.07
N ASP A 79 31.87 5.30 6.26
CA ASP A 79 32.87 6.36 6.09
C ASP A 79 32.91 6.89 4.66
N ALA A 80 32.88 6.00 3.68
CA ALA A 80 32.82 6.38 2.28
C ALA A 80 31.54 7.15 1.94
N LEU A 81 30.38 6.71 2.46
CA LEU A 81 29.10 7.39 2.26
C LEU A 81 29.13 8.83 2.78
N ARG A 82 29.77 9.09 3.93
CA ARG A 82 29.94 10.46 4.45
C ARG A 82 30.69 11.38 3.49
N VAL A 83 31.67 10.84 2.76
CA VAL A 83 32.43 11.58 1.74
C VAL A 83 31.56 11.80 0.49
N VAL A 84 30.90 10.74 0.01
CA VAL A 84 30.01 10.79 -1.14
C VAL A 84 28.89 11.82 -0.94
N ASP A 85 28.25 11.81 0.23
CA ASP A 85 27.19 12.73 0.60
C ASP A 85 27.66 14.19 0.66
N ALA A 86 28.85 14.42 1.22
CA ALA A 86 29.47 15.75 1.26
C ALA A 86 29.76 16.25 -0.16
N TRP A 87 30.32 15.38 -0.99
CA TRP A 87 30.62 15.66 -2.38
C TRP A 87 29.36 16.07 -3.16
N MET A 88 28.26 15.32 -3.03
CA MET A 88 26.99 15.63 -3.69
C MET A 88 26.41 16.96 -3.19
N SER A 89 26.37 17.17 -1.87
CA SER A 89 25.84 18.38 -1.26
C SER A 89 26.64 19.63 -1.66
N LEU A 90 27.97 19.51 -1.81
CA LEU A 90 28.80 20.62 -2.25
C LEU A 90 28.61 20.91 -3.73
N ARG A 91 28.53 19.89 -4.59
CA ARG A 91 28.27 20.08 -6.03
C ARG A 91 26.94 20.77 -6.29
N ALA A 92 25.90 20.41 -5.53
CA ALA A 92 24.58 21.07 -5.58
C ALA A 92 24.68 22.60 -5.44
N GLU A 93 25.59 23.05 -4.58
CA GLU A 93 25.83 24.45 -4.25
C GLU A 93 26.95 25.08 -5.11
N GLY A 94 27.47 24.36 -6.11
CA GLY A 94 28.59 24.81 -6.93
C GLY A 94 29.92 24.95 -6.16
N LEU A 95 30.03 24.30 -5.01
CA LEU A 95 31.21 24.26 -4.17
C LEU A 95 31.97 22.94 -4.37
N CYS A 96 33.27 22.94 -4.10
CA CYS A 96 34.02 21.69 -3.99
C CYS A 96 34.48 21.39 -2.56
N ILE A 97 34.43 22.37 -1.63
CA ILE A 97 34.80 22.17 -0.23
C ILE A 97 34.03 23.14 0.66
N ALA A 98 33.76 22.75 1.91
CA ALA A 98 33.25 23.63 2.96
C ALA A 98 34.03 23.42 4.26
N PRO A 99 34.28 24.47 5.07
CA PRO A 99 35.04 24.34 6.32
C PRO A 99 34.50 23.29 7.30
N VAL A 100 33.18 23.12 7.35
CA VAL A 100 32.51 22.15 8.24
C VAL A 100 32.62 20.69 7.75
N LEU A 101 33.08 20.47 6.52
CA LEU A 101 33.26 19.15 5.90
C LEU A 101 34.71 18.87 5.53
N ALA A 102 35.65 19.74 5.92
CA ALA A 102 37.05 19.68 5.48
C ALA A 102 37.79 18.39 5.89
N ASP A 103 37.24 17.63 6.84
CA ASP A 103 37.71 16.32 7.24
C ASP A 103 37.52 15.24 6.16
N ARG A 104 36.68 15.51 5.15
CA ARG A 104 36.32 14.59 4.06
C ARG A 104 37.15 14.79 2.78
N ASP A 105 38.02 15.80 2.75
CA ASP A 105 39.08 15.94 1.75
C ASP A 105 40.26 15.04 2.19
N LEU A 106 40.18 13.77 1.79
CA LEU A 106 41.09 12.72 2.27
C LEU A 106 42.45 12.82 1.57
N ASN A 107 42.47 13.20 0.29
CA ASN A 107 43.71 13.38 -0.47
C ASN A 107 44.38 14.76 -0.21
N GLY A 108 43.66 15.71 0.41
CA GLY A 108 44.17 17.03 0.76
C GLY A 108 44.37 17.97 -0.45
N ASN A 109 43.65 17.73 -1.56
CA ASN A 109 43.78 18.53 -2.79
C ASN A 109 42.99 19.85 -2.72
N GLY A 110 42.21 20.07 -1.66
CA GLY A 110 41.39 21.25 -1.44
C GLY A 110 39.95 21.14 -1.96
N CYS A 111 39.55 19.98 -2.48
CA CYS A 111 38.20 19.67 -2.94
C CYS A 111 37.80 18.26 -2.50
N ILE A 112 36.55 18.11 -2.07
CA ILE A 112 35.92 16.83 -1.78
C ILE A 112 35.30 16.32 -3.08
N ASP A 113 35.83 15.22 -3.60
CA ASP A 113 35.39 14.65 -4.87
C ASP A 113 35.40 13.11 -4.89
N ALA A 114 35.21 12.56 -6.09
CA ALA A 114 35.17 11.11 -6.30
C ALA A 114 36.45 10.41 -5.83
N ALA A 115 37.60 11.08 -5.91
CA ALA A 115 38.88 10.51 -5.49
C ALA A 115 38.92 10.32 -3.97
N ASP A 116 38.31 11.21 -3.19
CA ASP A 116 38.20 11.05 -1.74
C ASP A 116 37.30 9.87 -1.39
N ALA A 117 36.14 9.75 -2.04
CA ALA A 117 35.24 8.61 -1.86
C ALA A 117 35.95 7.28 -2.19
N GLN A 118 36.74 7.26 -3.27
CA GLN A 118 37.55 6.12 -3.66
C GLN A 118 38.63 5.77 -2.63
N ILE A 119 39.24 6.77 -1.98
CA ILE A 119 40.21 6.53 -0.90
C ILE A 119 39.53 5.85 0.28
N ALA A 120 38.37 6.35 0.74
CA ALA A 120 37.63 5.71 1.84
C ALA A 120 37.24 4.27 1.48
N LEU A 121 36.67 4.05 0.28
CA LEU A 121 36.28 2.73 -0.20
C LEU A 121 37.46 1.76 -0.31
N ALA A 122 38.61 2.20 -0.83
CA ALA A 122 39.80 1.36 -0.97
C ALA A 122 40.36 0.87 0.37
N HIS A 123 40.04 1.54 1.47
CA HIS A 123 40.44 1.16 2.83
C HIS A 123 39.29 0.55 3.64
N SER A 124 38.10 0.43 3.05
CA SER A 124 36.96 -0.18 3.73
C SER A 124 37.22 -1.66 4.00
N ALA A 125 37.00 -2.06 5.25
CA ALA A 125 36.99 -3.44 5.68
C ALA A 125 35.54 -3.91 5.86
N ALA A 126 35.35 -5.24 5.90
CA ALA A 126 34.07 -5.80 6.34
C ALA A 126 33.75 -5.31 7.77
N PRO A 127 32.46 -5.06 8.09
CA PRO A 127 32.04 -4.73 9.44
C PRO A 127 32.56 -5.74 10.46
N ARG A 128 32.83 -5.30 11.67
CA ARG A 128 33.21 -6.20 12.76
C ARG A 128 32.06 -7.20 13.00
N PRO A 129 32.33 -8.50 13.19
CA PRO A 129 31.26 -9.46 13.42
C PRO A 129 30.53 -9.16 14.74
N PRO A 130 29.21 -9.38 14.76
CA PRO A 130 28.39 -9.40 15.98
C PRO A 130 29.04 -10.23 17.08
N VAL A 131 28.99 -9.76 18.32
CA VAL A 131 29.30 -10.60 19.48
C VAL A 131 28.04 -10.74 20.31
N ALA A 132 27.68 -11.98 20.65
CA ALA A 132 26.61 -12.26 21.60
C ALA A 132 27.00 -11.71 22.98
N ALA A 133 26.61 -10.46 23.26
CA ALA A 133 26.87 -9.73 24.48
C ALA A 133 25.55 -9.19 25.06
N LEU A 134 25.49 -9.05 26.38
CA LEU A 134 24.36 -8.43 27.04
C LEU A 134 24.29 -6.94 26.66
N PRO A 135 23.08 -6.35 26.54
CA PRO A 135 22.95 -4.93 26.24
C PRO A 135 23.68 -4.06 27.26
N VAL A 136 24.50 -3.12 26.78
CA VAL A 136 25.16 -2.11 27.64
C VAL A 136 24.28 -0.86 27.70
N THR A 137 24.13 -0.28 28.88
CA THR A 137 23.37 0.97 29.06
C THR A 137 24.29 2.11 29.43
N TYR A 138 24.33 3.14 28.58
CA TYR A 138 24.97 4.43 28.87
C TYR A 138 23.89 5.43 29.31
N VAL A 139 24.11 6.07 30.46
CA VAL A 139 23.14 7.02 31.02
C VAL A 139 23.68 8.44 30.90
N VAL A 140 23.11 9.21 29.98
CA VAL A 140 23.42 10.63 29.80
C VAL A 140 22.93 11.40 31.03
N ASP A 141 23.88 12.07 31.71
CA ASP A 141 23.64 12.80 32.96
C ASP A 141 23.98 14.29 32.87
N SER A 142 24.46 14.75 31.71
CA SER A 142 24.91 16.11 31.49
C SER A 142 24.40 16.71 30.18
N VAL A 143 24.18 18.03 30.22
CA VAL A 143 23.84 18.87 29.05
C VAL A 143 25.05 19.28 28.22
N ALA A 144 26.27 18.97 28.69
CA ALA A 144 27.49 19.25 27.95
C ALA A 144 27.55 18.42 26.65
N ASN A 145 28.43 18.82 25.74
CA ASN A 145 28.60 18.19 24.41
C ASN A 145 30.04 17.72 24.16
N ASP A 146 30.86 17.65 25.22
CA ASP A 146 32.24 17.18 25.11
C ASP A 146 32.29 15.71 24.68
N SER A 147 33.36 15.35 23.98
CA SER A 147 33.62 13.95 23.61
C SER A 147 34.02 13.14 24.83
N ASP A 148 33.81 11.82 24.72
CA ASP A 148 34.34 10.86 25.66
C ASP A 148 35.88 11.01 25.79
N ALA A 149 36.40 10.85 27.01
CA ALA A 149 37.83 10.93 27.28
C ALA A 149 38.59 9.75 26.65
N ASN A 150 37.94 8.60 26.50
CA ASN A 150 38.47 7.37 25.96
C ASN A 150 37.36 6.53 25.30
N LYS A 151 37.10 6.82 24.01
CA LYS A 151 35.97 6.34 23.21
C LYS A 151 35.72 4.81 23.13
N ALA A 152 36.57 3.97 23.71
CA ALA A 152 36.51 2.50 23.60
C ALA A 152 36.79 1.75 24.91
N ASP A 153 36.63 2.39 26.07
CA ASP A 153 36.76 1.71 27.37
C ASP A 153 35.44 1.22 27.97
N GLY A 154 34.32 1.42 27.27
CA GLY A 154 32.99 1.03 27.73
C GLY A 154 32.46 1.88 28.88
N VAL A 155 33.08 3.04 29.16
CA VAL A 155 32.65 3.96 30.21
C VAL A 155 32.31 5.30 29.59
N CYS A 156 31.03 5.67 29.58
CA CYS A 156 30.62 7.00 29.13
C CYS A 156 31.11 8.07 30.11
N GLN A 157 32.24 8.71 29.81
CA GLN A 157 32.84 9.71 30.68
C GLN A 157 33.72 10.70 29.90
N THR A 158 33.33 11.97 29.91
CA THR A 158 34.16 13.08 29.41
C THR A 158 35.34 13.34 30.35
N SER A 159 36.30 14.18 29.93
CA SER A 159 37.42 14.63 30.77
C SER A 159 36.98 15.35 32.07
N SER A 160 35.75 15.86 32.10
CA SER A 160 35.14 16.49 33.27
C SER A 160 34.39 15.51 34.20
N GLY A 161 34.31 14.24 33.81
CA GLY A 161 33.75 13.17 34.62
C GLY A 161 32.25 12.91 34.45
N VAL A 162 31.59 13.58 33.50
CA VAL A 162 30.16 13.41 33.20
C VAL A 162 29.93 12.62 31.90
N CYS A 163 28.76 12.00 31.75
CA CYS A 163 28.32 11.33 30.53
C CYS A 163 27.45 12.26 29.68
N THR A 164 27.99 12.71 28.54
CA THR A 164 27.24 13.50 27.54
C THR A 164 26.61 12.58 26.51
N LEU A 165 25.61 13.05 25.76
CA LEU A 165 25.05 12.29 24.63
C LEU A 165 26.13 11.93 23.60
N ARG A 166 27.06 12.85 23.33
CA ARG A 166 28.18 12.60 22.42
C ARG A 166 29.10 11.50 22.95
N ALA A 167 29.43 11.51 24.24
CA ALA A 167 30.25 10.48 24.84
C ALA A 167 29.57 9.10 24.81
N ALA A 168 28.26 9.05 25.11
CA ALA A 168 27.47 7.81 25.06
C ALA A 168 27.44 7.21 23.65
N ILE A 169 27.19 8.03 22.62
CA ILE A 169 27.22 7.58 21.21
C ILE A 169 28.63 7.10 20.82
N GLN A 170 29.69 7.79 21.25
CA GLN A 170 31.06 7.38 20.95
C GLN A 170 31.42 6.03 21.57
N GLN A 171 30.95 5.73 22.78
CA GLN A 171 31.11 4.41 23.39
C GLN A 171 30.25 3.33 22.73
N ALA A 172 29.04 3.68 22.27
CA ALA A 172 28.19 2.76 21.53
C ALA A 172 28.81 2.37 20.17
N ASN A 173 29.34 3.33 19.42
CA ASN A 173 29.97 3.06 18.12
C ASN A 173 31.17 2.10 18.21
N THR A 174 31.88 2.02 19.34
CA THR A 174 33.05 1.14 19.48
C THR A 174 32.72 -0.21 20.11
N HIS A 175 31.50 -0.36 20.63
CA HIS A 175 31.00 -1.58 21.21
C HIS A 175 30.44 -2.51 20.12
N SER A 176 30.37 -3.82 20.41
CA SER A 176 30.09 -4.88 19.42
C SER A 176 28.90 -5.75 19.79
N GLY A 177 28.02 -5.23 20.64
CA GLY A 177 26.78 -5.84 21.14
C GLY A 177 25.69 -4.76 21.19
N PRO A 178 24.41 -5.06 21.39
CA PRO A 178 23.37 -4.03 21.41
C PRO A 178 23.59 -2.98 22.52
N GLU A 179 23.24 -1.71 22.27
CA GLU A 179 23.39 -0.62 23.26
C GLU A 179 22.10 0.15 23.54
N ASN A 180 21.93 0.57 24.79
CA ASN A 180 20.90 1.51 25.22
C ASN A 180 21.55 2.83 25.63
N ILE A 181 21.04 3.94 25.12
CA ILE A 181 21.38 5.29 25.56
C ILE A 181 20.15 5.89 26.23
N ASN A 182 20.23 5.99 27.56
CA ASN A 182 19.17 6.52 28.42
C ASN A 182 19.54 7.92 28.93
N PHE A 183 18.56 8.68 29.38
CA PHE A 183 18.71 10.02 29.93
C PHE A 183 18.29 10.03 31.40
N ASN A 184 19.11 10.61 32.27
CA ASN A 184 18.80 10.85 33.68
C ASN A 184 19.42 12.18 34.14
N ILE A 185 19.19 13.24 33.38
CA ILE A 185 19.72 14.57 33.66
C ILE A 185 18.91 15.19 34.81
N ARG A 186 19.59 15.72 35.82
CA ARG A 186 18.99 16.28 37.04
C ARG A 186 19.42 17.73 37.27
N ASN A 187 18.57 18.49 37.95
CA ASN A 187 18.97 19.79 38.51
C ASN A 187 20.03 19.58 39.60
N GLY A 188 20.72 20.65 40.00
CA GLY A 188 21.75 20.59 41.04
C GLY A 188 21.25 20.12 42.42
N ASP A 189 19.93 20.14 42.65
CA ASP A 189 19.27 19.63 43.86
C ASP A 189 18.75 18.18 43.72
N GLY A 190 18.99 17.53 42.57
CA GLY A 190 18.53 16.17 42.25
C GLY A 190 17.11 16.09 41.70
N SER A 191 16.36 17.20 41.61
CA SER A 191 15.02 17.21 41.03
C SER A 191 15.02 17.05 39.51
N CYS A 192 13.87 16.71 38.94
CA CYS A 192 13.67 16.65 37.49
C CYS A 192 13.68 18.06 36.88
N PRO A 193 14.47 18.31 35.83
CA PRO A 193 14.37 19.54 35.07
C PRO A 193 13.02 19.60 34.35
N ALA A 194 12.46 20.81 34.21
CA ALA A 194 11.21 21.01 33.48
C ALA A 194 11.34 20.64 31.99
N LEU A 195 12.51 20.90 31.41
CA LEU A 195 12.92 20.57 30.04
C LEU A 195 14.45 20.54 29.99
N VAL A 196 15.02 19.67 29.17
CA VAL A 196 16.45 19.61 28.88
C VAL A 196 16.68 19.91 27.41
N THR A 197 17.48 20.93 27.09
CA THR A 197 17.91 21.22 25.73
C THR A 197 19.40 20.98 25.58
N LEU A 198 19.77 19.99 24.78
CA LEU A 198 21.13 19.69 24.34
C LEU A 198 21.42 20.47 23.06
N GLN A 199 22.60 21.08 22.97
CA GLN A 199 22.99 21.88 21.80
C GLN A 199 24.28 21.33 21.15
N PRO A 200 24.20 20.20 20.43
CA PRO A 200 25.35 19.67 19.71
C PRO A 200 25.84 20.67 18.64
N ALA A 201 27.10 21.10 18.75
CA ALA A 201 27.70 22.02 17.78
C ALA A 201 28.08 21.34 16.44
N SER A 202 28.12 20.01 16.43
CA SER A 202 28.43 19.16 15.27
C SER A 202 27.55 17.91 15.28
N THR A 203 27.50 17.24 14.14
CA THR A 203 26.74 16.01 13.90
C THR A 203 27.03 14.93 14.95
N LEU A 204 26.00 14.16 15.27
CA LEU A 204 26.05 12.97 16.12
C LEU A 204 25.89 11.76 15.23
N VAL A 205 26.96 10.98 15.08
CA VAL A 205 27.03 9.85 14.14
C VAL A 205 26.82 8.56 14.92
N ILE A 206 25.82 7.78 14.55
CA ILE A 206 25.51 6.46 15.09
C ILE A 206 25.88 5.43 14.03
N ASP A 207 26.93 4.67 14.31
CA ASP A 207 27.50 3.64 13.44
C ASP A 207 27.95 2.45 14.31
N SER A 208 27.03 2.00 15.16
CA SER A 208 27.15 0.78 15.96
C SER A 208 26.96 -0.46 15.07
N VAL A 209 27.66 -1.53 15.41
CA VAL A 209 27.58 -2.82 14.69
C VAL A 209 26.22 -3.50 14.89
N GLU A 210 25.68 -3.45 16.11
CA GLU A 210 24.43 -4.14 16.48
C GLU A 210 23.21 -3.22 16.59
N GLY A 211 23.44 -1.90 16.58
CA GLY A 211 22.39 -0.90 16.70
C GLY A 211 22.21 -0.35 18.11
N VAL A 212 21.61 0.84 18.17
CA VAL A 212 21.44 1.62 19.40
C VAL A 212 19.95 1.87 19.67
N THR A 213 19.51 1.68 20.90
CA THR A 213 18.25 2.25 21.40
C THR A 213 18.53 3.57 22.09
N LEU A 214 18.17 4.68 21.46
CA LEU A 214 18.24 6.04 22.00
C LEU A 214 16.85 6.46 22.49
N ASP A 215 16.63 6.39 23.81
CA ASP A 215 15.30 6.57 24.40
C ASP A 215 15.20 7.80 25.31
N GLY A 216 14.69 8.90 24.76
CA GLY A 216 14.38 10.14 25.47
C GLY A 216 13.27 10.02 26.51
N TYR A 217 12.39 9.00 26.43
CA TYR A 217 11.34 8.78 27.43
C TYR A 217 11.88 8.26 28.77
N THR A 218 13.16 7.87 28.82
CA THR A 218 13.83 7.52 30.08
C THR A 218 14.13 8.74 30.96
N GLN A 219 14.14 9.95 30.40
CA GLN A 219 14.23 11.18 31.17
C GLN A 219 13.00 11.31 32.07
N CYS A 220 13.21 11.66 33.33
CA CYS A 220 12.09 11.77 34.25
C CYS A 220 11.06 12.83 33.84
N ASP A 221 9.79 12.54 34.14
CA ASP A 221 8.60 13.29 33.74
C ASP A 221 8.31 13.31 32.22
N ALA A 222 9.03 12.51 31.42
CA ALA A 222 8.65 12.23 30.03
C ALA A 222 7.58 11.13 29.97
N SER A 223 6.74 11.16 28.94
CA SER A 223 5.75 10.11 28.72
C SER A 223 5.40 9.97 27.24
N PRO A 224 5.27 8.74 26.71
CA PRO A 224 4.84 8.52 25.34
C PRO A 224 3.40 8.98 25.11
N ASN A 225 3.04 9.19 23.85
CA ASN A 225 1.65 9.46 23.48
C ASN A 225 0.75 8.27 23.81
N THR A 226 -0.46 8.55 24.27
CA THR A 226 -1.52 7.57 24.58
C THR A 226 -2.81 7.83 23.82
N LEU A 227 -2.89 8.87 22.98
CA LEU A 227 -4.09 9.22 22.23
C LEU A 227 -4.09 8.59 20.84
N ASP A 228 -5.19 7.94 20.48
CA ASP A 228 -5.39 7.38 19.13
C ASP A 228 -5.49 8.48 18.07
N ALA A 229 -6.16 9.59 18.40
CA ALA A 229 -6.27 10.79 17.56
C ALA A 229 -5.50 11.96 18.19
N GLY A 230 -4.61 12.59 17.43
CA GLY A 230 -3.72 13.63 17.95
C GLY A 230 -2.60 13.04 18.82
N GLY A 231 -2.25 13.74 19.89
CA GLY A 231 -1.00 13.52 20.60
C GLY A 231 -0.98 14.19 21.96
N ASN A 232 -0.47 13.48 22.97
CA ASN A 232 -0.21 14.01 24.31
C ASN A 232 1.18 13.61 24.83
N ALA A 233 2.12 13.30 23.93
CA ALA A 233 3.48 12.97 24.31
C ALA A 233 4.09 14.14 25.11
N VAL A 234 4.85 13.79 26.15
CA VAL A 234 5.62 14.75 26.94
C VAL A 234 7.08 14.51 26.64
N ILE A 235 7.62 15.32 25.72
CA ILE A 235 9.03 15.31 25.36
C ILE A 235 9.81 16.16 26.37
N LYS A 236 10.88 15.57 26.94
CA LYS A 236 11.75 16.25 27.92
C LYS A 236 13.17 16.48 27.45
N ILE A 237 13.59 15.82 26.37
CA ILE A 237 14.90 15.99 25.76
C ILE A 237 14.74 16.64 24.40
N GLU A 238 15.30 17.84 24.25
CA GLU A 238 15.47 18.53 22.99
C GLU A 238 16.92 18.38 22.51
N LEU A 239 17.10 18.00 21.26
CA LEU A 239 18.34 18.12 20.52
C LEU A 239 18.17 19.31 19.57
N ARG A 240 18.88 20.42 19.82
CA ARG A 240 18.80 21.65 19.03
C ARG A 240 20.09 21.88 18.25
N GLY A 241 19.98 21.86 16.92
CA GLY A 241 21.09 22.13 16.01
C GLY A 241 21.55 23.58 15.99
N PRO A 242 22.77 23.83 15.47
CA PRO A 242 23.38 25.16 15.42
C PRO A 242 22.80 26.05 14.31
N GLY A 243 21.91 25.53 13.46
CA GLY A 243 21.31 26.26 12.36
C GLY A 243 22.24 26.52 11.16
N LEU A 244 23.25 25.67 10.96
CA LEU A 244 24.26 25.79 9.90
C LEU A 244 23.93 24.88 8.70
N VAL A 245 24.27 25.33 7.49
CA VAL A 245 24.20 24.52 6.25
C VAL A 245 25.22 23.37 6.32
N PHE A 246 24.92 22.22 5.71
CA PHE A 246 25.74 21.00 5.70
C PHE A 246 25.95 20.32 7.05
N VAL A 247 25.43 20.87 8.15
CA VAL A 247 25.51 20.23 9.47
C VAL A 247 24.23 19.45 9.72
N ARG A 248 24.37 18.12 9.74
CA ARG A 248 23.31 17.16 10.04
C ARG A 248 23.17 16.97 11.56
N GLY A 249 22.00 16.55 12.02
CA GLY A 249 21.70 16.27 13.43
C GLY A 249 22.15 14.88 13.85
N LEU A 250 21.20 13.95 13.93
CA LEU A 250 21.49 12.53 14.08
C LEU A 250 21.74 11.92 12.70
N GLU A 251 22.86 11.21 12.55
CA GLU A 251 23.24 10.52 11.33
C GLU A 251 23.44 9.04 11.63
N ILE A 252 22.58 8.19 11.08
CA ILE A 252 22.45 6.77 11.43
C ILE A 252 22.88 5.93 10.24
N TYR A 253 23.97 5.18 10.42
CA TYR A 253 24.48 4.20 9.47
C TYR A 253 24.32 2.76 9.97
N SER A 254 24.04 2.61 11.27
CA SER A 254 23.87 1.32 11.93
C SER A 254 22.52 0.65 11.65
N PRO A 255 22.46 -0.70 11.71
CA PRO A 255 21.20 -1.43 11.72
C PRO A 255 20.50 -1.31 13.08
N ASN A 256 19.27 -1.82 13.16
CA ASN A 256 18.49 -2.06 14.39
C ASN A 256 18.45 -0.88 15.39
N THR A 257 18.56 0.34 14.89
CA THR A 257 18.63 1.55 15.71
C THR A 257 17.22 2.04 15.98
N THR A 258 16.87 2.19 17.25
CA THR A 258 15.62 2.80 17.69
C THR A 258 15.90 4.20 18.21
N VAL A 259 15.21 5.21 17.65
CA VAL A 259 15.23 6.58 18.17
C VAL A 259 13.83 6.93 18.64
N ARG A 260 13.68 7.30 19.91
CA ARG A 260 12.37 7.65 20.49
C ARG A 260 12.39 8.70 21.58
N GLY A 261 11.29 9.43 21.73
CA GLY A 261 11.07 10.37 22.85
C GLY A 261 11.92 11.64 22.80
N LEU A 262 12.38 12.04 21.62
CA LEU A 262 13.21 13.23 21.43
C LEU A 262 12.50 14.29 20.58
N ALA A 263 12.81 15.56 20.84
CA ALA A 263 12.55 16.66 19.92
C ALA A 263 13.85 17.05 19.21
N ILE A 264 13.94 16.87 17.90
CA ILE A 264 15.16 17.02 17.11
C ILE A 264 14.92 18.09 16.04
N TYR A 265 15.58 19.24 16.15
CA TYR A 265 15.28 20.38 15.28
C TYR A 265 16.46 21.32 15.03
N ASN A 266 16.30 22.18 14.01
CA ASN A 266 17.24 23.25 13.62
C ASN A 266 18.60 22.77 13.07
N TRP A 267 18.65 21.63 12.39
CA TRP A 267 19.78 21.21 11.55
C TRP A 267 19.52 21.43 10.05
N ASP A 268 20.51 21.16 9.21
CA ASP A 268 20.31 21.07 7.76
C ASP A 268 19.60 19.77 7.34
N ARG A 269 19.73 18.71 8.15
CA ARG A 269 18.88 17.51 8.15
C ARG A 269 18.76 17.09 9.61
N ASN A 270 17.55 17.07 10.17
CA ASN A 270 17.40 16.83 11.62
C ASN A 270 17.78 15.38 11.96
N VAL A 271 17.26 14.43 11.21
CA VAL A 271 17.66 13.02 11.24
C VAL A 271 17.98 12.57 9.81
N TYR A 272 19.11 11.89 9.64
CA TYR A 272 19.52 11.23 8.41
C TYR A 272 19.79 9.76 8.70
N VAL A 273 19.22 8.87 7.90
CA VAL A 273 19.49 7.43 7.94
C VAL A 273 19.97 7.03 6.56
N GLY A 274 21.16 6.44 6.46
CA GLY A 274 21.79 6.23 5.15
C GLY A 274 22.65 4.99 5.05
N GLY A 275 22.66 4.40 3.85
CA GLY A 275 23.49 3.26 3.50
C GLY A 275 22.81 1.91 3.71
N SER A 276 23.23 0.92 2.92
CA SER A 276 22.64 -0.43 2.90
C SER A 276 22.76 -1.19 4.21
N ALA A 277 23.70 -0.81 5.08
CA ALA A 277 23.84 -1.36 6.43
C ALA A 277 22.82 -0.78 7.42
N ALA A 278 22.19 0.37 7.12
CA ALA A 278 21.18 1.00 7.95
C ALA A 278 19.82 0.29 7.78
N ALA A 279 19.76 -0.94 8.28
CA ALA A 279 18.63 -1.84 8.13
C ALA A 279 17.84 -2.06 9.44
N GLY A 280 16.52 -2.19 9.35
CA GLY A 280 15.69 -2.53 10.52
C GLY A 280 15.58 -1.39 11.55
N ASN A 281 15.73 -0.14 11.11
CA ASN A 281 15.72 1.02 11.99
C ASN A 281 14.29 1.45 12.35
N LEU A 282 14.08 1.88 13.59
CA LEU A 282 12.79 2.35 14.11
C LEU A 282 12.90 3.81 14.58
N ILE A 283 12.23 4.71 13.87
CA ILE A 283 12.14 6.12 14.27
C ILE A 283 10.72 6.34 14.77
N GLU A 284 10.52 6.43 16.08
CA GLU A 284 9.18 6.39 16.68
C GLU A 284 8.99 7.38 17.84
N GLY A 285 7.80 7.95 18.02
CA GLY A 285 7.45 8.75 19.19
C GLY A 285 8.30 10.03 19.36
N ASN A 286 8.84 10.59 18.26
CA ASN A 286 9.68 11.78 18.26
C ASN A 286 8.95 13.01 17.71
N PHE A 287 9.47 14.20 18.03
CA PHE A 287 9.16 15.44 17.32
C PHE A 287 10.33 15.80 16.41
N LEU A 288 10.13 15.75 15.09
CA LEU A 288 11.17 15.96 14.07
C LEU A 288 10.90 17.26 13.32
N GLY A 289 11.81 18.23 13.50
CA GLY A 289 11.69 19.57 12.92
C GLY A 289 11.15 20.63 13.88
N THR A 290 10.62 20.23 15.03
CA THR A 290 10.05 21.14 16.03
C THR A 290 10.55 20.84 17.45
N ASN A 291 10.33 21.78 18.36
CA ASN A 291 10.74 21.73 19.76
C ASN A 291 9.70 20.99 20.63
N ALA A 292 9.99 20.75 21.91
CA ALA A 292 9.08 20.03 22.82
C ALA A 292 7.77 20.78 23.09
N ALA A 293 7.77 22.11 22.97
CA ALA A 293 6.55 22.94 23.02
C ALA A 293 5.70 22.84 21.75
N ASN A 294 6.24 22.23 20.69
CA ASN A 294 5.61 22.03 19.39
C ASN A 294 5.12 23.36 18.77
N ASP A 295 6.02 24.34 18.79
CA ASP A 295 5.81 25.69 18.24
C ASP A 295 7.03 26.25 17.49
N PHE A 296 8.16 25.53 17.45
CA PHE A 296 9.26 25.87 16.57
C PHE A 296 8.93 25.54 15.12
N GLN A 297 9.20 26.51 14.24
CA GLN A 297 9.11 26.37 12.80
C GLN A 297 10.25 27.17 12.17
N LEU A 298 10.97 26.56 11.23
CA LEU A 298 12.03 27.24 10.50
C LEU A 298 11.45 28.01 9.31
N PHE A 299 11.16 29.29 9.51
CA PHE A 299 10.81 30.20 8.40
C PHE A 299 12.06 30.70 7.67
N VAL A 300 11.84 31.16 6.44
CA VAL A 300 12.85 31.40 5.38
C VAL A 300 13.87 32.48 5.73
N ASP A 301 14.89 32.13 6.53
CA ASP A 301 16.00 33.04 6.87
C ASP A 301 17.27 32.75 6.05
N ASN A 302 17.38 31.54 5.47
CA ASN A 302 18.49 31.14 4.60
C ASN A 302 18.02 30.17 3.50
N PRO A 303 17.98 30.56 2.21
CA PRO A 303 17.47 29.73 1.14
C PRO A 303 18.32 28.49 0.82
N THR A 304 19.58 28.42 1.28
CA THR A 304 20.49 27.30 0.99
C THR A 304 20.47 26.20 2.05
N ARG A 305 19.69 26.35 3.14
CA ARG A 305 19.51 25.26 4.11
C ARG A 305 18.41 24.33 3.62
N LEU A 306 18.69 23.05 3.47
CA LEU A 306 17.69 22.06 3.07
C LEU A 306 16.66 21.91 4.20
N ASN A 307 17.10 21.52 5.40
CA ASN A 307 16.27 21.30 6.59
C ASN A 307 15.07 20.37 6.35
N PHE A 308 15.39 19.09 6.09
CA PHE A 308 14.42 17.99 6.15
C PHE A 308 14.17 17.53 7.59
N GLY A 309 12.95 17.08 7.89
CA GLY A 309 12.61 16.45 9.16
C GLY A 309 13.35 15.12 9.33
N LEU A 310 13.13 14.20 8.41
CA LEU A 310 13.81 12.91 8.30
C LEU A 310 14.20 12.67 6.84
N TYR A 311 15.46 12.28 6.62
CA TYR A 311 15.98 11.95 5.29
C TYR A 311 16.47 10.50 5.28
N LEU A 312 15.92 9.66 4.40
CA LEU A 312 16.30 8.26 4.23
C LEU A 312 16.98 8.06 2.87
N PHE A 313 18.12 7.38 2.87
CA PHE A 313 18.91 7.16 1.65
C PHE A 313 19.50 5.75 1.58
N ASN A 314 19.08 4.94 0.61
CA ASN A 314 19.53 3.55 0.45
C ASN A 314 19.36 2.70 1.73
N THR A 315 18.25 2.85 2.46
CA THR A 315 17.97 2.10 3.70
C THR A 315 17.11 0.87 3.44
N LEU A 316 17.11 -0.12 4.36
CA LEU A 316 16.33 -1.35 4.22
C LEU A 316 15.46 -1.58 5.45
N ASN A 317 14.19 -1.94 5.29
CA ASN A 317 13.29 -2.31 6.39
C ASN A 317 13.20 -1.22 7.49
N THR A 318 13.25 0.06 7.11
CA THR A 318 13.10 1.17 8.07
C THR A 318 11.62 1.38 8.38
N THR A 319 11.28 1.56 9.66
CA THR A 319 9.94 1.97 10.11
C THR A 319 9.99 3.38 10.71
N VAL A 320 9.16 4.26 10.17
CA VAL A 320 8.90 5.61 10.67
C VAL A 320 7.51 5.60 11.30
N GLY A 321 7.46 5.61 12.62
CA GLY A 321 6.26 5.55 13.43
C GLY A 321 5.92 4.13 13.87
N GLY A 322 4.63 3.79 13.91
CA GLY A 322 4.14 2.47 14.33
C GLY A 322 2.63 2.46 14.55
N ALA A 323 2.04 1.26 14.67
CA ALA A 323 0.59 1.09 14.85
C ALA A 323 0.08 1.49 16.25
N THR A 324 0.97 1.73 17.21
CA THR A 324 0.59 2.14 18.57
C THR A 324 0.64 3.67 18.71
N PRO A 325 -0.23 4.28 19.54
CA PRO A 325 -0.16 5.71 19.83
C PRO A 325 1.22 6.17 20.28
N ALA A 326 1.95 5.34 21.05
CA ALA A 326 3.27 5.67 21.58
C ALA A 326 4.35 5.83 20.51
N ALA A 327 4.17 5.18 19.35
CA ALA A 327 5.13 5.21 18.25
C ALA A 327 4.95 6.42 17.32
N ARG A 328 3.87 7.21 17.47
CA ARG A 328 3.54 8.35 16.62
C ARG A 328 4.62 9.43 16.64
N ASN A 329 5.26 9.68 15.49
CA ASN A 329 6.08 10.88 15.34
C ASN A 329 5.23 12.10 14.97
N ILE A 330 5.73 13.27 15.34
CA ILE A 330 5.29 14.58 14.84
C ILE A 330 6.38 15.12 13.94
N ILE A 331 6.16 15.16 12.63
CA ILE A 331 7.15 15.57 11.62
C ILE A 331 6.69 16.90 11.02
N SER A 332 7.17 18.00 11.57
CA SER A 332 6.54 19.32 11.38
C SER A 332 7.51 20.47 11.62
N GLY A 333 7.21 21.64 11.03
CA GLY A 333 8.00 22.85 11.19
C GLY A 333 9.32 22.87 10.40
N ASN A 334 9.46 21.99 9.41
CA ASN A 334 10.64 21.89 8.54
C ASN A 334 10.56 22.87 7.36
N ARG A 335 11.72 23.32 6.87
CA ARG A 335 11.84 24.22 5.70
C ARG A 335 11.83 23.46 4.35
N ASN A 336 11.91 22.15 4.39
CA ASN A 336 11.68 21.32 3.22
C ASN A 336 10.71 20.23 3.64
N ASP A 337 10.80 19.04 3.04
CA ASP A 337 9.85 17.97 3.33
C ASP A 337 9.92 17.51 4.78
N GLY A 338 8.78 17.03 5.26
CA GLY A 338 8.73 16.34 6.55
C GLY A 338 9.60 15.09 6.52
N LEU A 339 9.26 14.16 5.63
CA LEU A 339 10.00 12.94 5.35
C LEU A 339 10.41 12.92 3.88
N HIS A 340 11.70 12.73 3.62
CA HIS A 340 12.27 12.67 2.28
C HIS A 340 13.02 11.35 2.08
N VAL A 341 12.72 10.63 1.00
CA VAL A 341 13.18 9.26 0.76
C VAL A 341 13.73 9.13 -0.65
N GLU A 342 14.99 8.73 -0.76
CA GLU A 342 15.68 8.59 -2.05
C GLU A 342 16.57 7.33 -2.10
N GLY A 343 17.10 7.08 -3.29
CA GLY A 343 18.00 5.97 -3.58
C GLY A 343 17.27 4.62 -3.57
N SER A 344 18.01 3.52 -3.50
CA SER A 344 17.47 2.16 -3.38
C SER A 344 16.92 1.87 -1.97
N THR A 345 16.23 2.83 -1.35
CA THR A 345 15.52 2.61 -0.09
C THR A 345 14.36 1.66 -0.34
N THR A 346 14.27 0.57 0.44
CA THR A 346 13.25 -0.46 0.22
C THR A 346 12.67 -1.04 1.50
N ASN A 347 11.46 -1.58 1.41
CA ASN A 347 10.66 -2.08 2.54
C ASN A 347 10.45 -1.02 3.62
N LEU A 348 10.26 0.23 3.21
CA LEU A 348 9.99 1.35 4.11
C LEU A 348 8.54 1.31 4.60
N ARG A 349 8.32 1.45 5.90
CA ARG A 349 7.00 1.64 6.50
C ARG A 349 6.89 3.02 7.15
N VAL A 350 5.97 3.85 6.67
CA VAL A 350 5.65 5.16 7.25
C VAL A 350 4.23 5.08 7.78
N VAL A 351 4.06 4.86 9.09
CA VAL A 351 2.74 4.55 9.68
C VAL A 351 2.51 5.26 11.00
N GLY A 352 1.27 5.68 11.26
CA GLY A 352 0.83 6.23 12.54
C GLY A 352 1.37 7.63 12.88
N ASN A 353 1.91 8.38 11.91
CA ASN A 353 2.54 9.69 12.11
C ASN A 353 1.57 10.87 11.94
N ILE A 354 1.94 12.03 12.51
CA ILE A 354 1.33 13.33 12.18
C ILE A 354 2.38 14.18 11.45
N VAL A 355 2.03 14.68 10.27
CA VAL A 355 2.94 15.41 9.38
C VAL A 355 2.32 16.76 8.98
N GLY A 356 3.07 17.85 9.23
CA GLY A 356 2.68 19.25 8.95
C GLY A 356 1.70 19.88 9.97
N LEU A 357 1.33 19.14 11.02
CA LEU A 357 0.44 19.60 12.09
C LEU A 357 1.13 19.49 13.46
N LYS A 358 0.63 20.26 14.41
CA LYS A 358 0.96 20.07 15.82
C LYS A 358 0.51 18.70 16.32
N GLN A 359 1.00 18.28 17.49
CA GLN A 359 0.66 17.00 18.08
C GLN A 359 -0.84 16.84 18.32
N ASP A 360 -1.59 17.93 18.50
CA ASP A 360 -3.05 17.86 18.62
C ASP A 360 -3.73 17.29 17.36
N GLY A 361 -3.01 17.22 16.23
CA GLY A 361 -3.49 16.72 14.95
C GLY A 361 -4.49 17.66 14.28
N VAL A 362 -4.57 18.92 14.71
CA VAL A 362 -5.54 19.91 14.25
C VAL A 362 -4.86 21.23 13.91
N THR A 363 -3.95 21.71 14.75
CA THR A 363 -3.34 23.03 14.59
C THR A 363 -2.21 22.96 13.55
N PRO A 364 -2.18 23.83 12.53
CA PRO A 364 -1.08 23.87 11.56
C PRO A 364 0.29 24.12 12.18
N LEU A 365 1.28 23.37 11.74
CA LEU A 365 2.72 23.62 11.95
C LEU A 365 3.47 23.11 10.72
N PRO A 366 3.35 23.82 9.59
CA PRO A 366 3.57 23.21 8.29
C PRO A 366 5.05 22.94 8.03
N ASN A 367 5.31 21.87 7.30
CA ASN A 367 6.54 21.75 6.52
C ASN A 367 6.38 22.63 5.28
N THR A 368 7.41 23.37 4.86
CA THR A 368 7.30 24.27 3.71
C THR A 368 7.51 23.57 2.36
N GLY A 369 7.99 22.33 2.37
CA GLY A 369 7.93 21.40 1.24
C GLY A 369 6.73 20.46 1.38
N ASP A 370 6.90 19.22 0.92
CA ASP A 370 5.87 18.18 0.98
C ASP A 370 5.80 17.56 2.38
N GLY A 371 4.70 16.86 2.65
CA GLY A 371 4.61 16.06 3.86
C GLY A 371 5.59 14.88 3.81
N VAL A 372 5.41 14.04 2.79
CA VAL A 372 6.21 12.85 2.52
C VAL A 372 6.59 12.85 1.04
N ASP A 373 7.88 12.79 0.74
CA ASP A 373 8.44 12.66 -0.61
C ASP A 373 9.20 11.33 -0.74
N ILE A 374 8.86 10.54 -1.76
CA ILE A 374 9.50 9.26 -2.09
C ILE A 374 9.86 9.23 -3.58
N GLY A 375 11.16 9.22 -3.89
CA GLY A 375 11.63 9.25 -5.25
C GLY A 375 12.96 8.55 -5.47
N ASP A 376 13.55 8.83 -6.63
CA ASP A 376 14.91 8.44 -7.02
C ASP A 376 15.26 6.95 -6.78
N GLY A 377 14.34 6.06 -7.17
CA GLY A 377 14.56 4.61 -7.14
C GLY A 377 14.15 3.93 -5.85
N ALA A 378 13.50 4.62 -4.92
CA ALA A 378 12.95 4.01 -3.72
C ALA A 378 11.74 3.13 -4.09
N HIS A 379 11.68 1.90 -3.57
CA HIS A 379 10.66 0.94 -3.99
C HIS A 379 10.18 0.03 -2.85
N ASP A 380 9.01 -0.59 -3.01
CA ASP A 380 8.40 -1.45 -2.00
C ASP A 380 8.19 -0.70 -0.67
N ALA A 381 7.56 0.47 -0.72
CA ALA A 381 7.29 1.31 0.45
C ALA A 381 5.78 1.38 0.76
N GLN A 382 5.47 1.54 2.04
CA GLN A 382 4.11 1.66 2.56
C GLN A 382 3.96 2.98 3.32
N VAL A 383 3.04 3.84 2.87
CA VAL A 383 2.59 5.04 3.57
C VAL A 383 1.19 4.78 4.10
N GLY A 384 1.10 4.52 5.40
CA GLY A 384 -0.14 4.18 6.10
C GLY A 384 -0.43 2.67 6.13
N GLY A 385 -1.66 2.31 6.41
CA GLY A 385 -2.11 0.92 6.52
C GLY A 385 -3.61 0.85 6.83
N THR A 386 -4.22 -0.31 6.67
CA THR A 386 -5.67 -0.50 6.85
C THR A 386 -6.08 -0.53 8.32
N ALA A 387 -5.15 -0.83 9.23
CA ALA A 387 -5.41 -0.72 10.66
C ALA A 387 -5.48 0.76 11.10
N ALA A 388 -6.44 1.08 11.97
CA ALA A 388 -6.66 2.46 12.42
C ALA A 388 -5.43 3.12 13.07
N GLY A 389 -4.57 2.33 13.71
CA GLY A 389 -3.32 2.79 14.33
C GLY A 389 -2.19 3.08 13.34
N GLU A 390 -2.25 2.54 12.12
CA GLU A 390 -1.24 2.73 11.07
C GLU A 390 -1.49 3.98 10.22
N ARG A 391 -2.66 4.60 10.35
CA ARG A 391 -3.05 5.81 9.64
C ARG A 391 -2.09 6.97 9.91
N ASN A 392 -1.53 7.56 8.86
CA ASN A 392 -0.90 8.87 8.97
C ASN A 392 -1.94 9.99 8.83
N ILE A 393 -1.69 11.09 9.53
CA ILE A 393 -2.42 12.35 9.41
C ILE A 393 -1.47 13.36 8.74
N ILE A 394 -1.72 13.67 7.48
CA ILE A 394 -0.83 14.48 6.65
C ILE A 394 -1.59 15.73 6.21
N GLY A 395 -1.22 16.89 6.76
CA GLY A 395 -1.97 18.11 6.50
C GLY A 395 -1.16 19.38 6.73
N ALA A 396 -1.70 20.49 6.22
CA ALA A 396 -1.16 21.84 6.29
C ALA A 396 0.21 22.06 5.63
N ASN A 397 0.86 21.07 5.01
CA ASN A 397 2.13 21.28 4.31
C ASN A 397 1.98 22.34 3.21
N GLU A 398 3.05 23.10 2.93
CA GLU A 398 3.02 24.14 1.89
C GLU A 398 3.25 23.57 0.47
N GLY A 399 3.76 22.34 0.37
CA GLY A 399 3.71 21.50 -0.83
C GLY A 399 2.50 20.55 -0.84
N ASP A 400 2.67 19.40 -1.47
CA ASP A 400 1.75 18.27 -1.52
C ASP A 400 1.74 17.51 -0.18
N GLY A 401 0.70 16.71 0.03
CA GLY A 401 0.66 15.80 1.18
C GLY A 401 1.70 14.69 1.02
N VAL A 402 1.60 13.97 -0.10
CA VAL A 402 2.52 12.89 -0.48
C VAL A 402 2.95 13.08 -1.93
N GLU A 403 4.25 13.07 -2.21
CA GLU A 403 4.83 13.06 -3.55
C GLU A 403 5.55 11.72 -3.82
N ILE A 404 5.37 11.17 -5.02
CA ILE A 404 6.12 10.03 -5.55
C ILE A 404 6.73 10.40 -6.91
N SER A 405 8.06 10.34 -7.09
CA SER A 405 8.70 10.99 -8.26
C SER A 405 9.99 10.36 -8.84
N HIS A 406 10.51 11.04 -9.87
CA HIS A 406 11.80 10.94 -10.56
C HIS A 406 12.08 9.74 -11.51
N ASP A 407 11.91 8.49 -11.10
CA ASP A 407 12.46 7.35 -11.85
C ASP A 407 11.53 6.13 -11.94
N VAL A 408 11.67 5.33 -13.01
CA VAL A 408 10.90 4.08 -13.24
C VAL A 408 11.20 2.99 -12.21
N ALA A 409 12.36 3.04 -11.57
CA ALA A 409 12.71 2.20 -10.43
C ALA A 409 11.97 2.63 -9.16
N THR A 410 11.40 3.83 -9.10
CA THR A 410 10.45 4.22 -8.04
C THR A 410 9.13 3.49 -8.31
N ARG A 411 8.89 2.40 -7.59
CA ARG A 411 7.74 1.53 -7.86
C ARG A 411 7.27 0.76 -6.64
N ASN A 412 6.13 0.08 -6.76
CA ASN A 412 5.54 -0.72 -5.69
C ASN A 412 5.31 0.10 -4.41
N ILE A 413 4.77 1.32 -4.57
CA ILE A 413 4.47 2.18 -3.44
C ILE A 413 3.00 2.06 -3.09
N THR A 414 2.71 1.70 -1.85
CA THR A 414 1.35 1.62 -1.31
C THR A 414 1.07 2.84 -0.44
N ILE A 415 -0.01 3.55 -0.73
CA ILE A 415 -0.54 4.65 0.08
C ILE A 415 -1.93 4.23 0.57
N ALA A 416 -2.05 3.83 1.83
CA ALA A 416 -3.25 3.19 2.35
C ALA A 416 -3.77 3.77 3.67
N GLY A 417 -5.09 3.93 3.81
CA GLY A 417 -5.72 4.20 5.11
C GLY A 417 -5.44 5.57 5.75
N ASN A 418 -4.84 6.51 5.01
CA ASN A 418 -4.39 7.81 5.52
C ASN A 418 -5.51 8.86 5.57
N TYR A 419 -5.33 9.87 6.42
CA TYR A 419 -6.03 11.15 6.31
C TYR A 419 -5.09 12.19 5.72
N ILE A 420 -5.40 12.65 4.51
CA ILE A 420 -4.57 13.57 3.74
C ILE A 420 -5.37 14.84 3.42
N GLY A 421 -4.94 15.95 4.03
CA GLY A 421 -5.63 17.24 4.00
C GLY A 421 -6.78 17.36 5.01
N VAL A 422 -6.91 16.39 5.92
CA VAL A 422 -7.94 16.34 6.97
C VAL A 422 -7.27 16.23 8.34
N ASN A 423 -7.88 16.84 9.36
CA ASN A 423 -7.37 16.75 10.72
C ASN A 423 -7.46 15.31 11.30
N ALA A 424 -6.79 15.06 12.43
CA ALA A 424 -6.73 13.74 13.07
C ALA A 424 -8.09 13.19 13.55
N HIS A 425 -9.12 14.04 13.62
CA HIS A 425 -10.48 13.66 13.99
C HIS A 425 -11.39 13.39 12.78
N GLY A 426 -10.91 13.63 11.56
CA GLY A 426 -11.69 13.42 10.35
C GLY A 426 -12.84 14.41 10.15
N ASN A 427 -12.93 15.47 10.95
CA ASN A 427 -14.13 16.31 11.05
C ASN A 427 -13.96 17.74 10.52
N ALA A 428 -12.74 18.13 10.16
CA ALA A 428 -12.47 19.42 9.52
C ALA A 428 -11.25 19.34 8.60
N PRO A 429 -11.21 20.18 7.54
CA PRO A 429 -10.04 20.32 6.69
C PRO A 429 -8.81 20.77 7.47
N ALA A 430 -7.68 20.20 7.09
CA ALA A 430 -6.32 20.62 7.42
C ALA A 430 -5.46 20.54 6.15
N GLY A 431 -5.98 21.12 5.06
CA GLY A 431 -5.48 20.92 3.70
C GLY A 431 -4.02 21.27 3.49
N ASN A 432 -3.33 20.46 2.68
CA ASN A 432 -2.05 20.85 2.09
C ASN A 432 -2.28 21.97 1.06
N THR A 433 -1.25 22.79 0.81
CA THR A 433 -1.33 23.89 -0.16
C THR A 433 -1.23 23.36 -1.60
N GLY A 434 -0.55 22.24 -1.80
CA GLY A 434 -0.59 21.44 -3.01
C GLY A 434 -1.77 20.47 -3.07
N ALA A 435 -1.58 19.38 -3.80
CA ALA A 435 -2.48 18.25 -3.88
C ALA A 435 -2.41 17.38 -2.62
N GLY A 436 -3.38 16.48 -2.48
CA GLY A 436 -3.28 15.44 -1.46
C GLY A 436 -2.12 14.50 -1.79
N ILE A 437 -2.15 13.93 -3.00
CA ILE A 437 -1.12 13.03 -3.52
C ILE A 437 -0.72 13.46 -4.93
N THR A 438 0.57 13.55 -5.21
CA THR A 438 1.13 13.68 -6.55
C THR A 438 2.03 12.49 -6.87
N VAL A 439 1.89 11.97 -8.09
CA VAL A 439 2.81 11.00 -8.67
C VAL A 439 3.32 11.62 -9.98
N GLU A 440 4.62 11.85 -10.07
CA GLU A 440 5.22 12.52 -11.23
C GLU A 440 6.46 11.85 -11.83
N ASP A 441 6.77 12.21 -13.08
CA ASP A 441 7.85 11.70 -13.94
C ASP A 441 7.64 10.33 -14.59
N THR A 442 8.08 9.24 -13.96
CA THR A 442 8.02 7.86 -14.50
C THR A 442 7.76 6.72 -13.48
N PRO A 443 7.39 6.93 -12.20
CA PRO A 443 6.96 5.85 -11.31
C PRO A 443 5.85 4.97 -11.87
N ASN A 444 5.80 3.72 -11.40
CA ASN A 444 4.82 2.72 -11.81
C ASN A 444 4.46 1.79 -10.64
N HIS A 445 3.37 1.02 -10.78
CA HIS A 445 2.87 0.15 -9.71
C HIS A 445 2.65 0.91 -8.39
N ILE A 446 1.93 2.04 -8.49
CA ILE A 446 1.51 2.83 -7.33
C ILE A 446 0.09 2.42 -6.95
N TYR A 447 -0.11 2.08 -5.68
CA TYR A 447 -1.38 1.57 -5.14
C TYR A 447 -1.93 2.55 -4.11
N ILE A 448 -3.02 3.24 -4.42
CA ILE A 448 -3.63 4.25 -3.55
C ILE A 448 -5.01 3.77 -3.14
N TYR A 449 -5.22 3.42 -1.88
CA TYR A 449 -6.52 2.91 -1.43
C TYR A 449 -6.93 3.18 0.01
N ASN A 450 -8.24 3.15 0.29
CA ASN A 450 -8.80 3.38 1.63
C ASN A 450 -8.38 4.70 2.30
N ASN A 451 -7.94 5.71 1.54
CA ASN A 451 -7.56 7.00 2.09
C ASN A 451 -8.74 7.98 2.12
N VAL A 452 -8.68 8.95 3.03
CA VAL A 452 -9.50 10.17 2.98
C VAL A 452 -8.62 11.30 2.46
N ILE A 453 -8.87 11.75 1.24
CA ILE A 453 -8.06 12.73 0.51
C ILE A 453 -8.94 13.94 0.21
N SER A 454 -8.95 14.89 1.14
CA SER A 454 -9.98 15.92 1.20
C SER A 454 -9.42 17.22 1.76
N GLY A 455 -10.07 18.35 1.46
CA GLY A 455 -9.69 19.65 1.99
C GLY A 455 -8.37 20.25 1.47
N ASN A 456 -7.68 19.57 0.54
CA ASN A 456 -6.44 20.08 -0.07
C ASN A 456 -6.75 21.28 -0.98
N ARG A 457 -5.79 22.21 -1.15
CA ARG A 457 -6.03 23.42 -1.95
C ARG A 457 -5.96 23.17 -3.47
N SER A 458 -5.26 22.13 -3.90
CA SER A 458 -5.20 21.64 -5.29
C SER A 458 -6.10 20.42 -5.47
N SER A 459 -5.81 19.55 -6.45
CA SER A 459 -6.53 18.29 -6.66
C SER A 459 -6.38 17.34 -5.48
N GLY A 460 -7.27 16.34 -5.38
CA GLY A 460 -7.05 15.21 -4.47
C GLY A 460 -5.81 14.42 -4.88
N ILE A 461 -5.80 13.90 -6.11
CA ILE A 461 -4.71 13.09 -6.67
C ILE A 461 -4.28 13.63 -8.04
N ASN A 462 -2.98 13.76 -8.29
CA ASN A 462 -2.40 14.09 -9.59
C ASN A 462 -1.44 12.99 -10.07
N PHE A 463 -1.66 12.47 -11.27
CA PHE A 463 -0.69 11.70 -12.05
C PHE A 463 -0.21 12.55 -13.22
N TYR A 464 1.09 12.75 -13.32
CA TYR A 464 1.71 13.65 -14.29
C TYR A 464 2.99 13.03 -14.85
N TRP A 465 3.08 12.93 -16.18
CA TRP A 465 4.22 12.32 -16.89
C TRP A 465 4.23 10.80 -16.71
N GLN A 466 3.82 10.08 -17.75
CA GLN A 466 4.07 8.63 -17.94
C GLN A 466 3.85 7.68 -16.74
N ILE A 467 3.00 8.03 -15.79
CA ILE A 467 2.62 7.12 -14.71
C ILE A 467 1.83 5.94 -15.27
N THR A 468 2.30 4.73 -15.02
CA THR A 468 1.68 3.52 -15.58
C THR A 468 1.48 2.40 -14.58
N ASP A 469 0.62 1.45 -14.95
CA ASP A 469 0.38 0.20 -14.22
C ASP A 469 0.03 0.44 -12.73
N SER A 470 -0.64 1.55 -12.44
CA SER A 470 -0.99 1.99 -11.08
C SER A 470 -2.50 1.90 -10.83
N SER A 471 -2.89 1.77 -9.57
CA SER A 471 -4.30 1.66 -9.17
C SER A 471 -4.68 2.65 -8.08
N VAL A 472 -5.89 3.20 -8.21
CA VAL A 472 -6.50 4.11 -7.25
C VAL A 472 -7.88 3.57 -6.93
N HIS A 473 -8.09 3.03 -5.74
CA HIS A 473 -9.37 2.43 -5.41
C HIS A 473 -9.85 2.59 -3.97
N ASP A 474 -11.17 2.53 -3.75
CA ASP A 474 -11.76 2.56 -2.41
C ASP A 474 -11.37 3.81 -1.57
N ASN A 475 -10.98 4.92 -2.23
CA ASN A 475 -10.67 6.18 -1.55
C ASN A 475 -11.91 7.07 -1.42
N LEU A 476 -11.90 7.91 -0.39
CA LEU A 476 -12.84 8.98 -0.15
C LEU A 476 -12.19 10.31 -0.55
N ILE A 477 -12.61 10.90 -1.68
CA ILE A 477 -11.96 12.06 -2.31
C ILE A 477 -12.93 13.24 -2.37
N GLY A 478 -12.64 14.28 -1.58
CA GLY A 478 -13.50 15.47 -1.44
C GLY A 478 -14.68 15.28 -0.47
N VAL A 479 -14.71 14.17 0.27
CA VAL A 479 -15.66 13.87 1.36
C VAL A 479 -14.94 13.57 2.66
N ALA A 480 -15.62 13.73 3.79
CA ALA A 480 -15.15 13.31 5.10
C ALA A 480 -15.12 11.77 5.22
N PRO A 481 -14.57 11.20 6.31
CA PRO A 481 -14.49 9.74 6.52
C PRO A 481 -15.85 9.02 6.60
N ASP A 482 -16.96 9.74 6.75
CA ASP A 482 -18.30 9.19 6.68
C ASP A 482 -18.77 8.90 5.23
N GLY A 483 -17.97 9.29 4.23
CA GLY A 483 -18.21 9.10 2.81
C GLY A 483 -19.28 10.00 2.22
N VAL A 484 -19.87 10.92 3.01
CA VAL A 484 -21.04 11.72 2.57
C VAL A 484 -20.93 13.20 2.90
N THR A 485 -20.22 13.58 3.96
CA THR A 485 -20.06 14.98 4.34
C THR A 485 -19.05 15.65 3.41
N ALA A 486 -19.47 16.75 2.76
CA ALA A 486 -18.61 17.48 1.83
C ALA A 486 -17.35 18.04 2.52
N MET A 487 -16.19 17.74 1.96
CA MET A 487 -14.89 18.25 2.39
C MET A 487 -14.00 18.50 1.14
N PRO A 488 -14.38 19.50 0.33
CA PRO A 488 -13.93 19.63 -1.05
C PRO A 488 -12.42 19.84 -1.17
N ASN A 489 -11.78 19.17 -2.14
CA ASN A 489 -10.47 19.58 -2.64
C ASN A 489 -10.63 20.74 -3.64
N GLY A 490 -9.59 21.55 -3.80
CA GLY A 490 -9.57 22.62 -4.80
C GLY A 490 -10.33 23.90 -4.38
N ALA A 491 -10.59 24.09 -3.08
CA ALA A 491 -11.41 25.21 -2.60
C ALA A 491 -10.75 26.60 -2.80
N ASP A 492 -9.44 26.68 -3.02
CA ASP A 492 -8.74 27.94 -3.28
C ASP A 492 -8.75 28.27 -4.79
N GLU A 493 -9.52 29.28 -5.19
CA GLU A 493 -9.60 29.76 -6.57
C GLU A 493 -8.28 30.33 -7.12
N ASN A 494 -7.33 30.65 -6.25
CA ASN A 494 -6.03 31.20 -6.62
C ASN A 494 -4.95 30.13 -6.85
N ALA A 495 -5.21 28.85 -6.55
CA ALA A 495 -4.24 27.76 -6.66
C ALA A 495 -3.85 27.38 -8.11
N GLY A 496 -4.42 28.01 -9.13
CA GLY A 496 -4.12 27.72 -10.54
C GLY A 496 -4.93 26.54 -11.10
N ARG A 497 -4.34 25.78 -12.04
CA ARG A 497 -4.99 24.59 -12.65
C ARG A 497 -4.76 23.36 -11.76
N GLY A 498 -5.72 22.44 -11.72
CA GLY A 498 -5.63 21.21 -10.91
C GLY A 498 -6.45 21.31 -9.64
N ARG A 499 -7.78 21.38 -9.76
CA ARG A 499 -8.71 21.46 -8.63
C ARG A 499 -9.77 20.35 -8.76
N ASN A 500 -9.34 19.21 -9.28
CA ASN A 500 -10.16 18.05 -9.61
C ASN A 500 -10.12 17.03 -8.46
N GLY A 501 -10.99 16.03 -8.48
CA GLY A 501 -10.81 14.87 -7.59
C GLY A 501 -9.51 14.13 -7.92
N ILE A 502 -9.43 13.64 -9.16
CA ILE A 502 -8.25 12.95 -9.71
C ILE A 502 -7.88 13.58 -11.06
N ARG A 503 -6.59 13.74 -11.33
CA ARG A 503 -6.07 14.29 -12.58
C ARG A 503 -5.02 13.37 -13.20
N LEU A 504 -5.12 13.07 -14.50
CA LEU A 504 -4.16 12.27 -15.27
C LEU A 504 -3.78 13.02 -16.56
N TYR A 505 -2.48 13.17 -16.84
CA TYR A 505 -2.03 13.92 -18.00
C TYR A 505 -0.58 13.62 -18.42
N THR A 506 -0.21 14.03 -19.64
CA THR A 506 1.13 13.85 -20.21
C THR A 506 1.59 12.38 -20.26
N GLY A 507 0.79 11.52 -20.92
CA GLY A 507 1.18 10.16 -21.24
C GLY A 507 0.92 9.11 -20.15
N SER A 508 0.34 9.48 -19.00
CA SER A 508 -0.06 8.50 -17.98
C SER A 508 -1.04 7.48 -18.56
N SER A 509 -0.76 6.19 -18.43
CA SER A 509 -1.49 5.14 -19.15
C SER A 509 -1.54 3.81 -18.42
N ARG A 510 -2.51 2.95 -18.74
CA ARG A 510 -2.69 1.62 -18.11
C ARG A 510 -2.93 1.70 -16.59
N ASN A 511 -3.56 2.78 -16.13
CA ASN A 511 -3.95 2.93 -14.73
C ASN A 511 -5.41 2.54 -14.53
N THR A 512 -5.74 2.01 -13.34
CA THR A 512 -7.11 1.67 -12.96
C THR A 512 -7.58 2.55 -11.82
N ILE A 513 -8.71 3.24 -12.01
CA ILE A 513 -9.36 4.03 -10.95
C ILE A 513 -10.70 3.36 -10.69
N SER A 514 -10.91 2.78 -9.51
CA SER A 514 -12.13 2.03 -9.25
C SER A 514 -12.70 2.14 -7.83
N ARG A 515 -14.01 2.04 -7.68
CA ARG A 515 -14.70 2.03 -6.37
C ARG A 515 -14.37 3.21 -5.43
N ASN A 516 -13.88 4.33 -5.95
CA ASN A 516 -13.67 5.54 -5.15
C ASN A 516 -14.99 6.30 -4.99
N VAL A 517 -15.14 7.05 -3.90
CA VAL A 517 -16.10 8.14 -3.79
C VAL A 517 -15.38 9.43 -4.15
N ILE A 518 -15.80 10.08 -5.24
CA ILE A 518 -15.18 11.28 -5.78
C ILE A 518 -16.26 12.36 -5.89
N ALA A 519 -16.32 13.22 -4.88
CA ALA A 519 -17.40 14.19 -4.78
C ALA A 519 -16.97 15.54 -4.23
N PHE A 520 -17.76 16.56 -4.54
CA PHE A 520 -17.58 17.94 -4.07
C PHE A 520 -16.27 18.61 -4.50
N ASN A 521 -15.48 18.02 -5.40
CA ASN A 521 -14.25 18.65 -5.86
C ASN A 521 -14.57 19.89 -6.69
N ALA A 522 -13.73 20.92 -6.61
CA ALA A 522 -14.07 22.23 -7.18
C ALA A 522 -14.19 22.26 -8.72
N LEU A 523 -13.64 21.28 -9.44
CA LEU A 523 -13.74 21.11 -10.88
C LEU A 523 -14.24 19.70 -11.23
N ASP A 524 -13.56 18.98 -12.12
CA ASP A 524 -14.02 17.68 -12.58
C ASP A 524 -13.78 16.63 -11.48
N GLY A 525 -14.61 15.58 -11.44
CA GLY A 525 -14.34 14.42 -10.58
C GLY A 525 -13.05 13.73 -10.99
N ILE A 526 -12.99 13.30 -12.25
CA ILE A 526 -11.80 12.74 -12.91
C ILE A 526 -11.50 13.58 -14.15
N TYR A 527 -10.31 14.16 -14.21
CA TYR A 527 -9.82 14.98 -15.32
C TYR A 527 -8.70 14.25 -16.07
N VAL A 528 -8.87 14.03 -17.37
CA VAL A 528 -7.88 13.33 -18.20
C VAL A 528 -7.52 14.18 -19.42
N LEU A 529 -6.23 14.42 -19.64
CA LEU A 529 -5.75 15.33 -20.68
C LEU A 529 -4.60 14.74 -21.50
N ASP A 530 -4.50 15.18 -22.75
CA ASP A 530 -3.47 14.86 -23.75
C ASP A 530 -3.70 13.54 -24.49
N SER A 531 -3.39 13.52 -25.78
CA SER A 531 -3.67 12.40 -26.69
C SER A 531 -2.86 11.13 -26.45
N ASP A 532 -1.82 11.22 -25.64
CA ASP A 532 -0.96 10.10 -25.21
C ASP A 532 -1.37 9.52 -23.84
N THR A 533 -2.25 10.20 -23.09
CA THR A 533 -2.82 9.72 -21.83
C THR A 533 -3.96 8.74 -22.12
N LEU A 534 -3.61 7.47 -22.36
CA LEU A 534 -4.51 6.45 -22.90
C LEU A 534 -4.62 5.23 -21.97
N ARG A 535 -5.61 4.37 -22.21
CA ARG A 535 -5.78 3.08 -21.53
C ARG A 535 -5.95 3.21 -20.02
N ASN A 536 -6.52 4.32 -19.55
CA ASN A 536 -6.86 4.47 -18.15
C ASN A 536 -8.31 4.01 -17.94
N THR A 537 -8.47 2.97 -17.13
CA THR A 537 -9.76 2.33 -16.87
C THR A 537 -10.42 2.96 -15.65
N PHE A 538 -11.65 3.42 -15.79
CA PHE A 538 -12.47 3.94 -14.69
C PHE A 538 -13.65 3.00 -14.46
N SER A 539 -13.75 2.39 -13.28
CA SER A 539 -14.76 1.37 -13.02
C SER A 539 -15.41 1.50 -11.65
N GLN A 540 -16.74 1.48 -11.60
CA GLN A 540 -17.52 1.50 -10.35
C GLN A 540 -17.22 2.66 -9.38
N ASN A 541 -16.65 3.78 -9.85
CA ASN A 541 -16.48 4.96 -9.01
C ASN A 541 -17.83 5.64 -8.77
N SER A 542 -18.09 6.05 -7.52
CA SER A 542 -19.17 6.95 -7.16
C SER A 542 -18.69 8.38 -7.40
N VAL A 543 -19.02 8.93 -8.56
CA VAL A 543 -18.62 10.30 -8.95
C VAL A 543 -19.86 11.17 -8.97
N HIS A 544 -19.90 12.21 -8.14
CA HIS A 544 -21.09 13.07 -8.01
C HIS A 544 -20.81 14.40 -7.30
N ASP A 545 -21.70 15.37 -7.48
CA ASP A 545 -21.68 16.67 -6.81
C ASP A 545 -20.33 17.42 -7.01
N ASN A 546 -19.59 17.20 -8.10
CA ASN A 546 -18.36 17.95 -8.41
C ASN A 546 -18.70 19.24 -9.18
N GLY A 547 -17.79 20.22 -9.17
CA GLY A 547 -18.04 21.56 -9.73
C GLY A 547 -18.14 21.64 -11.26
N ARG A 548 -17.88 20.53 -11.99
CA ARG A 548 -17.91 20.43 -13.46
C ARG A 548 -18.32 19.02 -13.92
N GLU A 549 -17.59 18.39 -14.86
CA GLU A 549 -17.91 17.05 -15.37
C GLU A 549 -17.49 15.99 -14.35
N GLY A 550 -18.29 14.91 -14.22
CA GLY A 550 -17.86 13.78 -13.41
C GLY A 550 -16.58 13.14 -13.96
N ILE A 551 -16.53 12.92 -15.28
CA ILE A 551 -15.33 12.43 -15.99
C ILE A 551 -15.13 13.30 -17.23
N GLY A 552 -14.11 14.17 -17.20
CA GLY A 552 -13.72 15.02 -18.32
C GLY A 552 -12.58 14.40 -19.14
N LEU A 553 -12.83 14.16 -20.44
CA LEU A 553 -11.83 13.67 -21.40
C LEU A 553 -11.44 14.78 -22.38
N TYR A 554 -10.19 15.24 -22.30
CA TYR A 554 -9.67 16.34 -23.11
C TYR A 554 -8.58 15.80 -24.03
N GLU A 555 -9.01 15.24 -25.17
CA GLU A 555 -8.15 14.54 -26.14
C GLU A 555 -7.56 13.21 -25.65
N ALA A 556 -7.87 12.79 -24.43
CA ALA A 556 -7.35 11.59 -23.77
C ALA A 556 -8.26 10.36 -23.88
N ASN A 557 -7.76 9.18 -23.46
CA ASN A 557 -8.47 7.90 -23.53
C ASN A 557 -9.12 7.64 -24.90
N ASN A 558 -8.42 8.03 -25.97
CA ASN A 558 -8.85 7.93 -27.36
C ASN A 558 -10.18 8.67 -27.66
N ASN A 559 -10.58 9.60 -26.79
CA ASN A 559 -11.90 10.23 -26.76
C ASN A 559 -13.02 9.19 -26.91
N LEU A 560 -12.93 8.06 -26.20
CA LEU A 560 -13.90 6.98 -26.34
C LEU A 560 -15.33 7.51 -26.15
N ALA A 561 -16.19 7.24 -27.14
CA ALA A 561 -17.56 7.73 -27.12
C ALA A 561 -18.35 7.09 -25.96
N ALA A 562 -19.04 7.93 -25.18
CA ALA A 562 -19.94 7.45 -24.14
C ALA A 562 -21.06 6.57 -24.72
N PRO A 563 -21.54 5.56 -23.98
CA PRO A 563 -22.63 4.71 -24.44
C PRO A 563 -23.91 5.54 -24.65
N VAL A 564 -24.77 5.10 -25.56
CA VAL A 564 -26.08 5.72 -25.80
C VAL A 564 -27.16 4.82 -25.25
N ILE A 565 -27.79 5.26 -24.15
CA ILE A 565 -28.98 4.60 -23.60
C ILE A 565 -30.19 4.98 -24.45
N THR A 566 -30.85 3.99 -25.05
CA THR A 566 -32.03 4.19 -25.90
C THR A 566 -33.35 3.88 -25.18
N SER A 567 -33.29 3.04 -24.16
CA SER A 567 -34.42 2.72 -23.28
C SER A 567 -33.90 2.36 -21.89
N ALA A 568 -34.52 2.92 -20.85
CA ALA A 568 -34.21 2.63 -19.46
C ALA A 568 -35.50 2.32 -18.71
N GLY A 569 -35.50 1.20 -17.97
CA GLY A 569 -36.56 0.84 -17.04
C GLY A 569 -35.99 0.20 -15.78
N PRO A 570 -36.83 -0.08 -14.78
CA PRO A 570 -36.37 -0.61 -13.49
C PRO A 570 -35.72 -2.01 -13.58
N ALA A 571 -36.02 -2.77 -14.63
CA ALA A 571 -35.53 -4.15 -14.80
C ALA A 571 -34.39 -4.28 -15.83
N GLN A 572 -34.21 -3.30 -16.72
CA GLN A 572 -33.17 -3.36 -17.75
C GLN A 572 -32.89 -2.00 -18.36
N VAL A 573 -31.68 -1.87 -18.93
CA VAL A 573 -31.30 -0.78 -19.83
C VAL A 573 -30.85 -1.35 -21.17
N VAL A 574 -31.25 -0.68 -22.26
CA VAL A 574 -30.93 -1.06 -23.64
C VAL A 574 -30.27 0.12 -24.33
N GLY A 575 -29.20 -0.16 -25.07
CA GLY A 575 -28.45 0.90 -25.75
C GLY A 575 -27.42 0.38 -26.73
N ALA A 576 -26.55 1.30 -27.15
CA ALA A 576 -25.42 1.02 -28.00
C ALA A 576 -24.13 1.63 -27.41
N ALA A 577 -23.02 0.93 -27.55
CA ALA A 577 -21.67 1.36 -27.21
C ALA A 577 -20.71 0.89 -28.30
N CYS A 578 -19.40 1.09 -28.11
CA CYS A 578 -18.39 0.46 -28.95
C CYS A 578 -18.47 -1.09 -28.87
N ALA A 579 -18.07 -1.77 -29.94
CA ALA A 579 -18.14 -3.23 -30.01
C ALA A 579 -17.31 -3.87 -28.89
N PHE A 580 -17.88 -4.84 -28.18
CA PHE A 580 -17.26 -5.56 -27.05
C PHE A 580 -16.90 -4.70 -25.84
N CYS A 581 -17.32 -3.44 -25.80
CA CYS A 581 -17.05 -2.59 -24.65
C CYS A 581 -17.83 -3.06 -23.42
N LEU A 582 -17.17 -3.03 -22.25
CA LEU A 582 -17.84 -3.15 -20.97
C LEU A 582 -18.64 -1.87 -20.74
N VAL A 583 -19.94 -2.00 -20.46
CA VAL A 583 -20.82 -0.88 -20.14
C VAL A 583 -21.21 -1.00 -18.67
N GLU A 584 -20.94 0.04 -17.90
CA GLU A 584 -21.31 0.14 -16.49
C GLU A 584 -22.41 1.19 -16.33
N VAL A 585 -23.45 0.85 -15.56
CA VAL A 585 -24.68 1.64 -15.43
C VAL A 585 -24.79 2.15 -14.00
N PHE A 586 -25.13 3.43 -13.86
CA PHE A 586 -25.19 4.13 -12.60
C PHE A 586 -26.52 4.86 -12.44
N ILE A 587 -27.04 4.94 -11.21
CA ILE A 587 -27.96 6.02 -10.83
C ILE A 587 -27.14 7.31 -10.82
N ALA A 588 -27.55 8.25 -11.65
CA ALA A 588 -26.92 9.56 -11.77
C ALA A 588 -27.31 10.47 -10.60
N ASP A 589 -26.47 11.44 -10.28
CA ASP A 589 -26.83 12.47 -9.33
C ASP A 589 -27.96 13.39 -9.86
N LYS A 590 -28.96 13.63 -9.00
CA LYS A 590 -30.19 14.39 -9.36
C LYS A 590 -29.93 15.89 -9.48
N ASN A 591 -28.79 16.39 -9.02
CA ASN A 591 -28.44 17.81 -8.97
C ASN A 591 -27.46 18.24 -10.06
N ALA A 592 -27.35 17.51 -11.19
CA ALA A 592 -26.50 17.86 -12.35
C ALA A 592 -26.92 19.15 -13.10
N VAL A 593 -27.23 20.22 -12.36
CA VAL A 593 -27.45 21.60 -12.80
C VAL A 593 -26.10 22.32 -12.99
N ASP A 594 -25.00 21.72 -12.55
CA ASP A 594 -23.66 22.32 -12.51
C ASP A 594 -22.75 21.97 -13.71
N ASP A 595 -23.27 21.30 -14.75
CA ASP A 595 -22.55 21.17 -16.02
C ASP A 595 -22.64 22.50 -16.80
N PRO A 596 -21.54 23.25 -16.98
CA PRO A 596 -21.51 24.48 -17.78
C PRO A 596 -21.60 24.13 -19.28
N GLY A 597 -22.77 23.66 -19.69
CA GLY A 597 -23.10 23.21 -21.04
C GLY A 597 -24.57 22.84 -21.22
N ASN A 598 -25.27 22.45 -20.13
CA ASN A 598 -26.66 21.96 -20.15
C ASN A 598 -26.88 20.89 -21.24
N ASP A 599 -25.91 20.01 -21.42
CA ASP A 599 -25.91 18.96 -22.45
C ASP A 599 -26.38 17.60 -21.91
N ASN A 600 -26.74 17.55 -20.61
CA ASN A 600 -27.47 16.50 -19.92
C ASN A 600 -26.66 15.21 -19.67
N TYR A 601 -25.32 15.29 -19.59
CA TYR A 601 -24.45 14.15 -19.21
C TYR A 601 -24.32 14.14 -17.69
N GLY A 602 -24.82 13.10 -17.03
CA GLY A 602 -24.84 13.03 -15.56
C GLY A 602 -23.54 12.53 -14.96
N GLU A 603 -23.39 12.70 -13.64
CA GLU A 603 -22.33 12.05 -12.86
C GLU A 603 -22.86 10.76 -12.22
N GLY A 604 -22.13 9.65 -12.34
CA GLY A 604 -22.54 8.34 -11.84
C GLY A 604 -22.36 8.17 -10.34
N LYS A 605 -23.41 8.44 -9.56
CA LYS A 605 -23.39 8.39 -8.08
C LYS A 605 -23.44 6.99 -7.51
N THR A 606 -24.28 6.11 -8.05
CA THR A 606 -24.45 4.76 -7.48
C THR A 606 -24.35 3.73 -8.58
N PHE A 607 -23.35 2.85 -8.50
CA PHE A 607 -23.23 1.72 -9.42
C PHE A 607 -24.43 0.77 -9.27
N VAL A 608 -24.97 0.30 -10.40
CA VAL A 608 -26.16 -0.55 -10.46
C VAL A 608 -25.84 -1.92 -11.03
N ALA A 609 -25.21 -1.94 -12.21
CA ALA A 609 -24.96 -3.15 -12.98
C ALA A 609 -23.94 -2.88 -14.07
N GLN A 610 -23.42 -3.95 -14.66
CA GLN A 610 -22.55 -3.89 -15.83
C GLN A 610 -22.90 -5.00 -16.83
N GLY A 611 -22.46 -4.84 -18.07
CA GLY A 611 -22.52 -5.89 -19.08
C GLY A 611 -21.78 -5.51 -20.37
N ALA A 612 -21.46 -6.50 -21.19
CA ALA A 612 -20.73 -6.28 -22.43
C ALA A 612 -21.66 -5.91 -23.59
N ALA A 613 -21.25 -4.94 -24.40
CA ALA A 613 -21.83 -4.71 -25.71
C ALA A 613 -21.46 -5.84 -26.68
N SER A 614 -22.38 -6.20 -27.56
CA SER A 614 -22.12 -7.24 -28.55
C SER A 614 -21.18 -6.76 -29.66
N ALA A 615 -20.86 -7.64 -30.62
CA ALA A 615 -20.00 -7.33 -31.76
C ALA A 615 -20.51 -6.17 -32.64
N ASN A 616 -21.81 -5.87 -32.62
CA ASN A 616 -22.40 -4.74 -33.35
C ASN A 616 -22.57 -3.48 -32.47
N GLY A 617 -22.10 -3.52 -31.23
CA GLY A 617 -22.21 -2.43 -30.25
C GLY A 617 -23.51 -2.40 -29.45
N SER A 618 -24.52 -3.23 -29.75
CA SER A 618 -25.78 -3.23 -28.97
C SER A 618 -25.59 -3.92 -27.61
N PHE A 619 -26.20 -3.37 -26.56
CA PHE A 619 -26.25 -3.99 -25.23
C PHE A 619 -27.66 -4.04 -24.65
N THR A 620 -27.89 -5.02 -23.79
CA THR A 620 -29.05 -5.10 -22.90
C THR A 620 -28.54 -5.59 -21.56
N ILE A 621 -28.67 -4.76 -20.52
CA ILE A 621 -28.16 -5.04 -19.18
C ILE A 621 -29.36 -5.16 -18.26
N VAL A 622 -29.43 -6.27 -17.53
CA VAL A 622 -30.45 -6.49 -16.51
C VAL A 622 -30.10 -5.64 -15.29
N LEU A 623 -31.09 -4.90 -14.79
CA LEU A 623 -30.93 -4.02 -13.65
C LEU A 623 -31.66 -4.59 -12.43
N SER A 624 -31.12 -4.27 -11.27
CA SER A 624 -31.77 -4.46 -9.98
C SER A 624 -31.66 -3.16 -9.19
N ASN A 625 -32.54 -2.94 -8.20
CA ASN A 625 -32.51 -1.74 -7.34
C ASN A 625 -32.65 -0.38 -8.05
N VAL A 626 -33.29 -0.35 -9.23
CA VAL A 626 -33.66 0.88 -9.94
C VAL A 626 -35.16 1.08 -9.85
N ASN A 627 -35.60 2.29 -9.50
CA ASN A 627 -37.00 2.67 -9.45
C ASN A 627 -37.41 3.49 -10.67
N VAL A 628 -38.71 3.47 -10.98
CA VAL A 628 -39.28 4.41 -11.95
C VAL A 628 -39.06 5.84 -11.45
N GLY A 629 -38.46 6.67 -12.30
CA GLY A 629 -38.09 8.05 -11.98
C GLY A 629 -36.63 8.24 -11.54
N ASP A 630 -35.87 7.16 -11.33
CA ASP A 630 -34.41 7.28 -11.19
C ASP A 630 -33.79 7.72 -12.51
N ILE A 631 -32.71 8.51 -12.43
CA ILE A 631 -31.97 8.98 -13.59
C ILE A 631 -30.79 8.04 -13.76
N LEU A 632 -30.63 7.46 -14.94
CA LEU A 632 -29.52 6.56 -15.25
C LEU A 632 -28.51 7.24 -16.17
N THR A 633 -27.24 6.99 -15.89
CA THR A 633 -26.10 7.27 -16.78
C THR A 633 -25.24 6.00 -16.88
N ALA A 634 -24.26 6.02 -17.78
CA ALA A 634 -23.39 4.87 -18.02
C ALA A 634 -22.04 5.30 -18.62
N THR A 635 -21.00 4.51 -18.36
CA THR A 635 -19.69 4.57 -19.00
C THR A 635 -19.49 3.38 -19.93
N ALA A 636 -18.56 3.49 -20.88
CA ALA A 636 -18.08 2.37 -21.68
C ALA A 636 -16.55 2.27 -21.56
N THR A 637 -16.04 1.05 -21.42
CA THR A 637 -14.62 0.74 -21.40
C THR A 637 -14.28 -0.20 -22.54
N ASP A 638 -13.34 0.20 -23.41
CA ASP A 638 -12.90 -0.62 -24.52
C ASP A 638 -11.92 -1.73 -24.10
N ILE A 639 -11.65 -2.66 -25.01
CA ILE A 639 -10.74 -3.79 -24.78
C ILE A 639 -9.28 -3.38 -24.51
N MET A 640 -8.93 -2.13 -24.78
CA MET A 640 -7.60 -1.58 -24.52
C MET A 640 -7.53 -0.88 -23.16
N GLY A 641 -8.65 -0.79 -22.43
CA GLY A 641 -8.75 -0.15 -21.13
C GLY A 641 -9.01 1.37 -21.18
N ASN A 642 -9.41 1.95 -22.31
CA ASN A 642 -9.87 3.34 -22.33
C ASN A 642 -11.31 3.41 -21.83
N THR A 643 -11.59 4.27 -20.85
CA THR A 643 -12.96 4.53 -20.40
C THR A 643 -13.48 5.88 -20.91
N SER A 644 -14.74 5.90 -21.35
CA SER A 644 -15.47 7.09 -21.80
C SER A 644 -15.86 8.00 -20.64
N LYS A 645 -16.26 9.24 -20.96
CA LYS A 645 -17.08 10.03 -20.02
C LYS A 645 -18.43 9.36 -19.74
N PHE A 646 -19.15 9.82 -18.71
CA PHE A 646 -20.53 9.41 -18.48
C PHE A 646 -21.43 9.78 -19.66
N SER A 647 -22.47 8.98 -19.90
CA SER A 647 -23.46 9.19 -20.96
C SER A 647 -24.54 10.20 -20.58
N ARG A 648 -25.40 10.53 -21.54
CA ARG A 648 -26.57 11.37 -21.28
C ARG A 648 -27.54 10.68 -20.33
N ASN A 649 -28.06 11.46 -19.40
CA ASN A 649 -29.07 11.05 -18.44
C ASN A 649 -30.35 10.57 -19.12
N VAL A 650 -30.83 9.39 -18.71
CA VAL A 650 -32.12 8.82 -19.14
C VAL A 650 -32.94 8.43 -17.92
N ILE A 651 -34.19 8.91 -17.85
CA ILE A 651 -35.10 8.58 -16.76
C ILE A 651 -35.60 7.14 -16.94
N ALA A 652 -35.47 6.32 -15.90
CA ALA A 652 -36.05 4.99 -15.86
C ALA A 652 -37.58 5.09 -15.86
N ALA A 653 -38.23 4.53 -16.89
CA ALA A 653 -39.68 4.55 -17.07
C ALA A 653 -40.23 3.13 -17.26
N ASN A 654 -41.53 2.95 -17.01
CA ASN A 654 -42.18 1.68 -17.34
C ASN A 654 -42.26 1.50 -18.86
N PRO A 655 -42.09 0.27 -19.38
CA PRO A 655 -42.08 -0.02 -20.81
C PRO A 655 -43.40 0.30 -21.55
N ASP A 656 -44.48 0.65 -20.84
CA ASP A 656 -45.83 0.85 -21.41
C ASP A 656 -46.40 2.29 -21.31
N THR A 657 -45.57 3.30 -21.06
CA THR A 657 -46.01 4.70 -21.20
C THR A 657 -45.50 5.29 -22.52
N PRO A 658 -46.29 5.26 -23.61
CA PRO A 658 -45.90 5.93 -24.84
C PRO A 658 -45.80 7.44 -24.60
N THR A 659 -44.60 7.97 -24.80
CA THR A 659 -44.33 9.40 -24.91
C THR A 659 -45.16 9.96 -26.06
N ALA A 660 -46.03 10.93 -25.77
CA ALA A 660 -46.79 11.65 -26.78
C ALA A 660 -45.83 12.43 -27.69
N SER A 661 -45.71 12.00 -28.94
CA SER A 661 -45.00 12.71 -30.02
C SER A 661 -46.00 13.59 -30.80
N PRO A 662 -45.63 14.82 -31.21
CA PRO A 662 -46.56 15.86 -31.61
C PRO A 662 -47.29 15.56 -32.93
N THR A 663 -48.59 15.86 -32.94
CA THR A 663 -49.49 15.69 -34.08
C THR A 663 -49.10 16.61 -35.25
N ALA A 664 -48.71 16.03 -36.38
CA ALA A 664 -48.64 16.74 -37.66
C ALA A 664 -49.98 16.63 -38.40
N THR A 665 -50.48 17.79 -38.80
CA THR A 665 -51.72 18.06 -39.52
C THR A 665 -51.78 17.39 -40.90
N ALA A 666 -52.90 16.73 -41.21
CA ALA A 666 -53.33 16.52 -42.60
C ALA A 666 -54.86 16.60 -42.74
N SER A 667 -55.30 17.28 -43.80
CA SER A 667 -56.67 17.54 -44.25
C SER A 667 -56.68 17.34 -45.79
N PRO A 668 -57.81 17.11 -46.49
CA PRO A 668 -58.92 16.19 -46.19
C PRO A 668 -59.38 15.36 -47.44
N THR A 669 -60.31 14.42 -47.19
CA THR A 669 -61.38 13.94 -48.11
C THR A 669 -61.10 12.81 -49.12
N ALA A 670 -61.79 11.67 -48.92
CA ALA A 670 -62.71 11.09 -49.91
C ALA A 670 -63.76 10.21 -49.20
N THR A 671 -65.03 10.44 -49.57
CA THR A 671 -66.26 9.84 -49.02
C THR A 671 -66.76 8.70 -49.90
N ALA A 672 -67.23 7.60 -49.29
CA ALA A 672 -68.46 6.83 -49.63
C ALA A 672 -68.47 5.53 -48.79
N THR A 673 -69.58 4.88 -48.38
CA THR A 673 -71.01 5.14 -48.20
C THR A 673 -71.54 3.96 -47.35
N ARG A 674 -72.60 4.22 -46.59
CA ARG A 674 -73.35 3.41 -45.58
C ARG A 674 -73.77 2.00 -46.07
N THR A 675 -74.16 1.01 -45.24
CA THR A 675 -75.45 0.87 -44.50
C THR A 675 -75.43 -0.39 -43.54
N PRO A 676 -76.48 -0.79 -42.76
CA PRO A 676 -76.47 -0.75 -41.28
C PRO A 676 -76.93 -2.03 -40.49
N THR A 677 -76.85 -1.93 -39.15
CA THR A 677 -77.68 -2.58 -38.08
C THR A 677 -77.52 -4.08 -37.74
N THR A 678 -77.30 -4.38 -36.45
CA THR A 678 -78.38 -4.69 -35.47
C THR A 678 -77.93 -4.44 -34.02
N THR A 679 -78.86 -4.00 -33.17
CA THR A 679 -78.72 -3.63 -31.76
C THR A 679 -79.45 -4.65 -30.86
N ARG A 680 -79.17 -4.58 -29.53
CA ARG A 680 -79.97 -5.01 -28.34
C ARG A 680 -79.59 -6.40 -27.76
N THR A 681 -79.42 -6.67 -26.45
CA THR A 681 -79.87 -6.11 -25.14
C THR A 681 -79.05 -6.76 -23.98
N PRO A 682 -79.09 -6.24 -22.73
CA PRO A 682 -78.12 -6.51 -21.66
C PRO A 682 -78.58 -7.45 -20.51
N THR A 683 -77.59 -7.89 -19.70
CA THR A 683 -77.56 -8.23 -18.25
C THR A 683 -78.54 -9.28 -17.67
N PRO A 684 -78.06 -10.17 -16.78
CA PRO A 684 -78.37 -9.95 -15.36
C PRO A 684 -77.19 -10.18 -14.40
N THR A 685 -77.11 -9.27 -13.43
CA THR A 685 -76.41 -9.38 -12.15
C THR A 685 -77.13 -10.39 -11.26
N LEU A 686 -76.39 -11.22 -10.51
CA LEU A 686 -76.91 -11.88 -9.30
C LEU A 686 -75.95 -11.64 -8.13
N THR A 687 -76.55 -11.23 -7.02
CA THR A 687 -75.93 -10.87 -5.74
C THR A 687 -75.86 -12.07 -4.79
N ALA A 688 -74.78 -12.08 -4.02
CA ALA A 688 -74.30 -12.90 -2.90
C ALA A 688 -75.25 -13.84 -2.12
N THR A 689 -74.68 -14.98 -1.67
CA THR A 689 -74.92 -15.58 -0.35
C THR A 689 -73.63 -16.19 0.19
N ARG A 690 -73.36 -15.93 1.47
CA ARG A 690 -72.17 -16.31 2.27
C ARG A 690 -72.30 -17.74 2.81
N THR A 691 -71.17 -18.42 3.11
CA THR A 691 -70.87 -19.40 4.22
C THR A 691 -69.64 -20.26 3.82
N PRO A 692 -68.76 -20.77 4.71
CA PRO A 692 -68.09 -20.21 5.89
C PRO A 692 -66.56 -20.13 5.70
N THR A 693 -65.88 -19.47 6.64
CA THR A 693 -64.43 -19.40 6.80
C THR A 693 -63.74 -20.78 6.78
N ALA A 694 -62.76 -20.96 5.90
CA ALA A 694 -61.72 -21.98 6.04
C ALA A 694 -60.40 -21.28 6.42
N THR A 695 -59.79 -21.79 7.48
CA THR A 695 -58.51 -21.36 8.07
C THR A 695 -57.39 -21.35 7.02
N ARG A 696 -56.56 -20.29 7.05
CA ARG A 696 -55.40 -20.11 6.19
C ARG A 696 -54.40 -21.26 6.35
N THR A 697 -54.04 -21.89 5.23
CA THR A 697 -52.76 -22.57 5.03
C THR A 697 -51.94 -21.69 4.06
N PRO A 698 -50.73 -21.24 4.39
CA PRO A 698 -49.93 -20.42 3.48
C PRO A 698 -49.43 -21.27 2.30
N THR A 699 -49.76 -20.84 1.09
CA THR A 699 -49.16 -21.36 -0.15
C THR A 699 -48.15 -20.33 -0.65
N LEU A 700 -46.94 -20.83 -0.92
CA LEU A 700 -45.72 -20.10 -1.21
C LEU A 700 -45.86 -19.21 -2.46
N THR A 701 -45.45 -17.97 -2.30
CA THR A 701 -45.28 -16.99 -3.38
C THR A 701 -43.92 -17.25 -4.03
N ALA A 702 -43.86 -17.21 -5.37
CA ALA A 702 -42.65 -17.42 -6.13
C ALA A 702 -41.54 -16.45 -5.66
N THR A 703 -40.45 -17.05 -5.20
CA THR A 703 -39.23 -16.40 -4.73
C THR A 703 -38.41 -15.86 -5.91
N PRO A 704 -37.66 -14.76 -5.74
CA PRO A 704 -36.68 -14.28 -6.72
C PRO A 704 -35.61 -15.37 -6.95
N ASN A 705 -35.05 -15.45 -8.17
CA ASN A 705 -33.90 -16.31 -8.44
C ASN A 705 -32.71 -15.85 -7.59
N VAL A 706 -32.44 -16.62 -6.53
CA VAL A 706 -31.21 -16.56 -5.72
C VAL A 706 -30.29 -17.66 -6.22
N THR A 707 -29.03 -17.36 -6.48
CA THR A 707 -27.96 -18.35 -6.69
C THR A 707 -27.87 -19.25 -5.44
N PRO A 708 -27.69 -20.58 -5.56
CA PRO A 708 -27.70 -21.49 -4.39
C PRO A 708 -26.64 -21.14 -3.35
N GLY A 709 -26.94 -21.42 -2.07
CA GLY A 709 -26.07 -21.06 -0.95
C GLY A 709 -24.80 -21.90 -0.86
N VAL A 710 -23.68 -21.26 -1.14
CA VAL A 710 -22.32 -21.82 -1.00
C VAL A 710 -21.89 -21.75 0.47
N ILE A 711 -21.26 -22.82 0.97
CA ILE A 711 -20.53 -22.83 2.24
C ILE A 711 -19.04 -22.75 1.93
N ILE A 712 -18.32 -21.87 2.62
CA ILE A 712 -16.86 -21.80 2.58
C ILE A 712 -16.36 -22.43 3.86
N TYR A 713 -15.54 -23.47 3.74
CA TYR A 713 -14.83 -24.06 4.86
C TYR A 713 -13.46 -23.39 4.93
N ALA A 714 -13.08 -22.88 6.08
CA ALA A 714 -11.90 -22.04 6.29
C ALA A 714 -11.18 -22.45 7.58
N SER A 715 -9.86 -22.58 7.52
CA SER A 715 -8.94 -22.60 8.67
C SER A 715 -8.11 -21.32 8.70
N SER A 716 -7.38 -21.08 9.79
CA SER A 716 -6.32 -20.06 9.81
C SER A 716 -5.10 -20.52 10.57
N ASN A 717 -3.95 -19.99 10.17
CA ASN A 717 -2.65 -20.29 10.78
C ASN A 717 -2.45 -19.70 12.17
N THR A 718 -3.47 -19.01 12.67
CA THR A 718 -3.55 -18.50 14.03
C THR A 718 -4.94 -18.70 14.60
N GLY A 719 -5.03 -18.88 15.92
CA GLY A 719 -6.31 -18.83 16.62
C GLY A 719 -6.89 -17.41 16.67
N GLY A 720 -8.19 -17.29 16.48
CA GLY A 720 -8.85 -16.00 16.27
C GLY A 720 -10.34 -15.95 16.63
N THR A 721 -11.05 -15.02 16.00
CA THR A 721 -12.51 -14.93 16.12
C THR A 721 -13.15 -14.48 14.81
N ALA A 722 -14.02 -15.33 14.24
CA ALA A 722 -14.75 -15.03 13.01
C ALA A 722 -16.26 -14.97 13.27
N GLY A 723 -16.87 -13.80 13.00
CA GLY A 723 -18.31 -13.61 13.22
C GLY A 723 -18.80 -13.89 14.66
N GLY A 724 -17.91 -13.78 15.66
CA GLY A 724 -18.18 -14.10 17.06
C GLY A 724 -17.98 -15.56 17.46
N VAL A 725 -17.56 -16.43 16.53
CA VAL A 725 -17.11 -17.79 16.80
C VAL A 725 -15.61 -17.74 17.12
N GLN A 726 -15.22 -18.15 18.32
CA GLN A 726 -13.81 -18.34 18.68
C GLN A 726 -13.31 -19.66 18.10
N PHE A 727 -12.08 -19.66 17.61
CA PHE A 727 -11.44 -20.83 17.02
C PHE A 727 -9.94 -20.81 17.33
N ALA A 728 -9.32 -21.97 17.34
CA ALA A 728 -7.88 -22.17 17.36
C ALA A 728 -7.36 -22.51 15.96
N ASP A 729 -6.04 -22.51 15.78
CA ASP A 729 -5.37 -22.82 14.52
C ASP A 729 -5.73 -24.22 13.98
N GLU A 730 -6.00 -25.19 14.86
CA GLU A 730 -6.42 -26.53 14.44
C GLU A 730 -7.91 -26.69 14.06
N ASP A 731 -8.69 -25.60 14.00
CA ASP A 731 -10.14 -25.61 13.80
C ASP A 731 -10.56 -25.23 12.38
N VAL A 732 -11.61 -25.89 11.88
CA VAL A 732 -12.23 -25.53 10.60
C VAL A 732 -13.60 -24.90 10.85
N LEU A 733 -13.78 -23.70 10.33
CA LEU A 733 -15.02 -22.96 10.35
C LEU A 733 -15.82 -23.13 9.05
N ALA A 734 -17.14 -22.99 9.13
CA ALA A 734 -18.03 -22.90 7.98
C ALA A 734 -18.68 -21.52 7.90
N TYR A 735 -18.43 -20.81 6.80
CA TYR A 735 -19.10 -19.57 6.45
C TYR A 735 -20.23 -19.81 5.45
N ASN A 736 -21.45 -19.47 5.83
CA ASN A 736 -22.59 -19.52 4.92
C ASN A 736 -22.71 -18.20 4.14
N THR A 737 -22.45 -18.25 2.84
CA THR A 737 -22.44 -17.05 1.98
C THR A 737 -23.81 -16.37 1.82
N VAL A 738 -24.91 -17.08 2.09
CA VAL A 738 -26.29 -16.54 1.98
C VAL A 738 -26.72 -15.87 3.28
N THR A 739 -26.52 -16.55 4.41
CA THR A 739 -26.89 -16.00 5.72
C THR A 739 -25.83 -15.06 6.28
N ARG A 740 -24.61 -15.09 5.73
CA ARG A 740 -23.42 -14.36 6.19
C ARG A 740 -23.10 -14.64 7.65
N THR A 741 -23.10 -15.93 8.00
CA THR A 741 -22.89 -16.39 9.38
C THR A 741 -21.81 -17.44 9.41
N TRP A 742 -20.95 -17.33 10.42
CA TRP A 742 -19.92 -18.30 10.80
C TRP A 742 -20.48 -19.34 11.77
N ALA A 743 -19.98 -20.56 11.66
CA ALA A 743 -20.20 -21.63 12.62
C ALA A 743 -18.95 -22.50 12.70
N MET A 744 -18.63 -23.02 13.89
CA MET A 744 -17.64 -24.09 14.03
C MET A 744 -18.11 -25.31 13.25
N TYR A 745 -17.27 -25.82 12.35
CA TYR A 745 -17.56 -27.04 11.57
C TYR A 745 -16.80 -28.24 12.11
N PHE A 746 -15.52 -28.07 12.43
CA PHE A 746 -14.66 -29.09 13.03
C PHE A 746 -13.77 -28.42 14.06
N ASP A 747 -13.82 -28.92 15.29
CA ASP A 747 -12.99 -28.49 16.42
C ASP A 747 -11.85 -29.51 16.57
N GLY A 748 -10.63 -29.14 16.17
CA GLY A 748 -9.48 -30.04 16.16
C GLY A 748 -8.97 -30.33 17.56
N SER A 749 -9.18 -29.38 18.47
CA SER A 749 -8.85 -29.46 19.89
C SER A 749 -9.54 -30.66 20.56
N ASP A 750 -10.80 -30.91 20.21
CA ASP A 750 -11.60 -32.03 20.76
C ASP A 750 -11.11 -33.43 20.34
N VAL A 751 -10.44 -33.54 19.19
CA VAL A 751 -10.04 -34.83 18.59
C VAL A 751 -8.53 -35.08 18.63
N GLY A 752 -7.82 -34.27 19.41
CA GLY A 752 -6.41 -34.48 19.71
C GLY A 752 -5.47 -33.91 18.66
N LEU A 753 -5.89 -32.88 17.94
CA LEU A 753 -5.02 -32.07 17.08
C LEU A 753 -4.41 -30.87 17.81
N ALA A 754 -4.80 -30.60 19.06
CA ALA A 754 -4.22 -29.54 19.87
C ALA A 754 -2.67 -29.59 19.88
N GLY A 755 -2.04 -28.64 19.18
CA GLY A 755 -0.58 -28.56 19.01
C GLY A 755 -0.06 -28.82 17.59
N ALA A 756 -0.94 -28.94 16.59
CA ALA A 756 -0.63 -28.85 15.16
C ALA A 756 -1.75 -28.09 14.44
N ASP A 757 -1.37 -27.27 13.48
CA ASP A 757 -2.26 -26.44 12.66
C ASP A 757 -2.84 -27.24 11.49
N VAL A 758 -4.03 -26.87 11.01
CA VAL A 758 -4.69 -27.52 9.86
C VAL A 758 -4.35 -26.77 8.58
N ASP A 759 -3.33 -27.29 7.89
CA ASP A 759 -2.74 -26.74 6.66
C ASP A 759 -3.57 -26.99 5.39
N ALA A 760 -4.56 -27.89 5.40
CA ALA A 760 -5.48 -28.06 4.28
C ALA A 760 -6.70 -28.87 4.69
N VAL A 761 -7.86 -28.60 4.07
CA VAL A 761 -9.12 -29.32 4.35
C VAL A 761 -9.91 -29.62 3.08
N LEU A 762 -10.51 -30.81 3.02
CA LEU A 762 -11.47 -31.15 1.97
C LEU A 762 -12.64 -32.00 2.52
N PRO A 763 -13.86 -31.44 2.59
CA PRO A 763 -15.05 -32.23 2.89
C PRO A 763 -15.41 -33.19 1.75
N LEU A 764 -15.72 -34.45 2.09
CA LEU A 764 -16.09 -35.50 1.15
C LEU A 764 -17.59 -35.78 1.14
N ALA A 765 -18.09 -36.29 0.01
CA ALA A 765 -19.51 -36.57 -0.18
C ALA A 765 -20.09 -37.64 0.78
N ASP A 766 -19.25 -38.48 1.37
CA ASP A 766 -19.66 -39.47 2.38
C ASP A 766 -19.70 -38.91 3.81
N GLY A 767 -19.47 -37.61 3.97
CA GLY A 767 -19.52 -36.89 5.23
C GLY A 767 -18.23 -36.91 6.04
N SER A 768 -17.16 -37.57 5.57
CA SER A 768 -15.83 -37.42 6.16
C SER A 768 -15.12 -36.17 5.66
N ILE A 769 -14.02 -35.78 6.33
CA ILE A 769 -13.11 -34.74 5.83
C ILE A 769 -11.70 -35.29 5.67
N LEU A 770 -10.97 -34.76 4.68
CA LEU A 770 -9.53 -34.93 4.57
C LEU A 770 -8.83 -33.72 5.17
N LEU A 771 -7.66 -33.94 5.78
CA LEU A 771 -6.87 -32.92 6.47
C LEU A 771 -5.36 -33.16 6.27
N SER A 772 -4.57 -32.11 6.15
CA SER A 772 -3.11 -32.13 6.39
C SER A 772 -2.78 -31.30 7.63
N LEU A 773 -1.52 -31.37 8.11
CA LEU A 773 -1.06 -30.69 9.32
C LEU A 773 0.29 -30.00 9.07
N ASP A 774 0.55 -28.89 9.76
CA ASP A 774 1.82 -28.12 9.63
C ASP A 774 3.05 -28.84 10.23
N SER A 775 2.80 -29.73 11.18
CA SER A 775 3.82 -30.25 12.07
C SER A 775 3.60 -31.72 12.41
N ASN A 776 4.69 -32.36 12.84
CA ASN A 776 4.68 -33.78 13.15
C ASN A 776 3.91 -34.05 14.44
N LEU A 777 2.80 -34.77 14.34
CA LEU A 777 1.93 -35.09 15.46
C LEU A 777 1.66 -36.59 15.56
N SER A 778 1.50 -37.11 16.79
CA SER A 778 1.00 -38.47 16.99
C SER A 778 -0.52 -38.46 17.08
N VAL A 779 -1.19 -38.75 15.98
CA VAL A 779 -2.65 -38.68 15.87
C VAL A 779 -3.33 -39.93 16.45
N PRO A 780 -4.35 -39.79 17.31
CA PRO A 780 -5.08 -40.91 17.87
C PRO A 780 -5.63 -41.88 16.81
N GLY A 781 -5.29 -43.17 16.95
CA GLY A 781 -5.75 -44.22 16.04
C GLY A 781 -4.91 -44.42 14.77
N VAL A 782 -4.07 -43.45 14.41
CA VAL A 782 -3.19 -43.53 13.22
C VAL A 782 -1.74 -43.75 13.61
N GLY A 783 -1.21 -42.99 14.58
CA GLY A 783 0.21 -43.03 14.97
C GLY A 783 0.93 -41.74 14.58
N ALA A 784 2.23 -41.83 14.29
CA ALA A 784 3.01 -40.67 13.86
C ALA A 784 2.58 -40.23 12.45
N VAL A 785 2.28 -38.95 12.32
CA VAL A 785 1.91 -38.26 11.09
C VAL A 785 2.88 -37.12 10.90
N THR A 786 3.25 -36.84 9.65
CA THR A 786 4.12 -35.73 9.25
C THR A 786 3.38 -34.76 8.36
N GLY A 787 3.93 -33.56 8.13
CA GLY A 787 3.27 -32.56 7.30
C GLY A 787 3.09 -32.95 5.83
N SER A 788 3.73 -34.02 5.35
CA SER A 788 3.51 -34.54 3.99
C SER A 788 2.38 -35.57 3.88
N ASP A 789 1.72 -35.91 4.99
CA ASP A 789 0.65 -36.90 5.05
C ASP A 789 -0.74 -36.24 4.97
N VAL A 790 -1.70 -36.95 4.39
CA VAL A 790 -3.13 -36.55 4.43
C VAL A 790 -3.90 -37.57 5.24
N LEU A 791 -4.63 -37.08 6.22
CA LEU A 791 -5.51 -37.84 7.09
C LEU A 791 -6.95 -37.76 6.60
N ARG A 792 -7.71 -38.80 6.93
CA ARG A 792 -9.16 -38.79 6.81
C ARG A 792 -9.77 -38.85 8.20
N PHE A 793 -10.60 -37.86 8.53
CA PHE A 793 -11.41 -37.89 9.74
C PHE A 793 -12.82 -38.38 9.43
N VAL A 794 -13.22 -39.48 10.08
CA VAL A 794 -14.56 -40.04 9.99
C VAL A 794 -15.36 -39.58 11.21
N PRO A 795 -16.26 -38.61 11.06
CA PRO A 795 -16.99 -38.00 12.17
C PRO A 795 -18.10 -38.92 12.69
N THR A 796 -18.27 -38.90 14.00
CA THR A 796 -19.51 -39.26 14.69
C THR A 796 -20.31 -38.03 15.12
N ALA A 797 -19.63 -36.87 15.26
CA ALA A 797 -20.21 -35.55 15.45
C ALA A 797 -19.24 -34.46 14.91
N PHE A 798 -19.80 -33.40 14.33
CA PHE A 798 -19.12 -32.16 13.93
C PHE A 798 -19.58 -30.99 14.81
N GLY A 799 -18.91 -29.85 14.69
CA GLY A 799 -19.22 -28.61 15.40
C GLY A 799 -18.37 -28.41 16.66
N PRO A 800 -18.81 -27.57 17.61
CA PRO A 800 -18.05 -27.23 18.83
C PRO A 800 -17.83 -28.38 19.83
N THR A 801 -18.30 -29.59 19.48
CA THR A 801 -18.08 -30.83 20.23
C THR A 801 -17.80 -31.92 19.21
N THR A 802 -16.60 -31.87 18.61
CA THR A 802 -16.23 -32.77 17.51
C THR A 802 -15.83 -34.13 18.06
N ALA A 803 -16.28 -35.21 17.41
CA ALA A 803 -15.95 -36.56 17.82
C ALA A 803 -15.92 -37.50 16.63
N GLY A 804 -14.92 -38.37 16.53
CA GLY A 804 -14.75 -39.29 15.41
C GLY A 804 -13.44 -40.08 15.51
N ASN A 805 -13.02 -40.68 14.40
CA ASN A 805 -11.74 -41.40 14.32
C ASN A 805 -10.96 -40.94 13.08
N PHE A 806 -9.63 -40.92 13.20
CA PHE A 806 -8.73 -40.68 12.08
C PHE A 806 -8.30 -41.98 11.40
N GLU A 807 -8.06 -41.89 10.09
CA GLU A 807 -7.46 -42.91 9.25
C GLU A 807 -6.37 -42.26 8.38
N MET A 808 -5.27 -42.96 8.10
CA MET A 808 -4.29 -42.50 7.11
C MET A 808 -4.91 -42.60 5.72
N TYR A 809 -4.93 -41.50 4.96
CA TYR A 809 -5.47 -41.46 3.59
C TYR A 809 -4.38 -41.43 2.54
N PHE A 810 -3.30 -40.69 2.78
CA PHE A 810 -2.14 -40.61 1.89
C PHE A 810 -0.88 -40.45 2.74
N HIS A 811 0.11 -41.30 2.50
CA HIS A 811 1.39 -41.27 3.22
C HIS A 811 2.47 -40.71 2.29
N GLY A 812 2.85 -39.44 2.48
CA GLY A 812 3.65 -38.69 1.51
C GLY A 812 5.06 -39.25 1.31
N ALA A 813 5.66 -39.74 2.39
CA ALA A 813 6.99 -40.33 2.36
C ALA A 813 7.09 -41.56 1.44
N ASP A 814 6.01 -42.33 1.26
CA ASP A 814 6.00 -43.52 0.38
C ASP A 814 6.18 -43.15 -1.10
N VAL A 815 5.84 -41.91 -1.45
CA VAL A 815 5.82 -41.41 -2.82
C VAL A 815 6.76 -40.24 -3.05
N GLY A 816 7.66 -39.97 -2.10
CA GLY A 816 8.80 -39.10 -2.28
C GLY A 816 8.71 -37.71 -1.66
N LEU A 817 7.61 -37.38 -0.95
CA LEU A 817 7.53 -36.16 -0.14
C LEU A 817 8.28 -36.40 1.19
N THR A 818 9.56 -36.05 1.22
CA THR A 818 10.50 -36.47 2.28
C THR A 818 11.29 -35.33 2.90
N SER A 819 11.20 -34.12 2.33
CA SER A 819 11.83 -32.92 2.88
C SER A 819 10.84 -32.10 3.71
N GLY A 820 11.36 -31.22 4.57
CA GLY A 820 10.52 -30.28 5.33
C GLY A 820 9.95 -29.12 4.51
N ALA A 821 10.31 -29.01 3.23
CA ALA A 821 9.70 -28.07 2.27
C ALA A 821 8.56 -28.73 1.47
N GLU A 822 8.33 -30.03 1.66
CA GLU A 822 7.33 -30.83 0.95
C GLU A 822 6.14 -31.17 1.87
N ASN A 823 5.82 -30.28 2.81
CA ASN A 823 4.60 -30.35 3.61
C ASN A 823 3.42 -29.96 2.73
N VAL A 824 2.29 -30.67 2.85
CA VAL A 824 1.10 -30.44 2.04
C VAL A 824 0.24 -29.35 2.70
N ASP A 825 0.12 -28.21 2.04
CA ASP A 825 -0.54 -26.97 2.48
C ASP A 825 -1.71 -26.54 1.58
N ALA A 826 -2.01 -27.34 0.56
CA ALA A 826 -3.29 -27.30 -0.13
C ALA A 826 -3.54 -28.63 -0.81
N PHE A 827 -4.79 -29.09 -0.87
CA PHE A 827 -5.13 -30.18 -1.77
C PHE A 827 -6.61 -30.22 -2.20
N SER A 828 -6.83 -30.83 -3.36
CA SER A 828 -8.16 -31.12 -3.91
C SER A 828 -8.17 -32.45 -4.66
N ILE A 829 -9.35 -32.98 -4.97
CA ILE A 829 -9.50 -34.15 -5.84
C ILE A 829 -10.03 -33.67 -7.19
N ALA A 830 -9.23 -33.84 -8.24
CA ALA A 830 -9.64 -33.53 -9.60
C ALA A 830 -10.74 -34.49 -10.09
N PRO A 831 -11.53 -34.12 -11.13
CA PRO A 831 -12.60 -34.96 -11.66
C PRO A 831 -12.15 -36.36 -12.14
N ASP A 832 -10.87 -36.49 -12.50
CA ASP A 832 -10.26 -37.74 -12.95
C ASP A 832 -9.75 -38.62 -11.79
N GLY A 833 -9.94 -38.20 -10.54
CA GLY A 833 -9.58 -38.91 -9.33
C GLY A 833 -8.14 -38.73 -8.87
N ARG A 834 -7.36 -37.86 -9.52
CA ARG A 834 -6.02 -37.48 -9.04
C ARG A 834 -6.12 -36.55 -7.84
N LEU A 835 -5.18 -36.71 -6.89
CA LEU A 835 -4.99 -35.76 -5.80
C LEU A 835 -4.13 -34.62 -6.33
N ILE A 836 -4.65 -33.40 -6.28
CA ILE A 836 -3.92 -32.19 -6.64
C ILE A 836 -3.45 -31.57 -5.33
N MET A 837 -2.18 -31.23 -5.23
CA MET A 837 -1.54 -30.77 -4.00
C MET A 837 -0.68 -29.55 -4.27
N SER A 838 -0.56 -28.67 -3.29
CA SER A 838 0.54 -27.70 -3.13
C SER A 838 1.51 -28.21 -2.06
N THR A 839 2.69 -27.60 -1.99
CA THR A 839 3.58 -27.78 -0.84
C THR A 839 4.15 -26.47 -0.33
N SER A 840 4.47 -26.40 0.97
CA SER A 840 4.94 -25.22 1.71
C SER A 840 6.29 -24.61 1.25
N GLY A 841 6.82 -25.08 0.14
CA GLY A 841 8.14 -24.80 -0.41
C GLY A 841 8.33 -25.58 -1.71
N ASN A 842 9.48 -25.41 -2.37
CA ASN A 842 9.76 -26.11 -3.62
C ASN A 842 9.74 -27.65 -3.41
N PHE A 843 8.98 -28.36 -4.23
CA PHE A 843 8.92 -29.82 -4.20
C PHE A 843 9.79 -30.48 -5.26
N SER A 844 10.29 -31.68 -4.94
CA SER A 844 11.05 -32.52 -5.87
C SER A 844 10.72 -34.00 -5.68
N VAL A 845 9.56 -34.41 -6.19
CA VAL A 845 9.08 -35.79 -6.19
C VAL A 845 9.58 -36.59 -7.41
N PRO A 846 9.44 -37.93 -7.44
CA PRO A 846 9.89 -38.73 -8.58
C PRO A 846 9.30 -38.28 -9.93
N GLY A 847 10.14 -37.65 -10.75
CA GLY A 847 9.82 -37.25 -12.13
C GLY A 847 9.20 -35.86 -12.29
N VAL A 848 8.96 -35.12 -11.20
CA VAL A 848 8.33 -33.79 -11.22
C VAL A 848 8.96 -32.92 -10.13
N SER A 849 9.30 -31.68 -10.46
CA SER A 849 9.74 -30.66 -9.51
C SER A 849 9.10 -29.32 -9.88
N GLY A 850 8.78 -28.50 -8.88
CA GLY A 850 8.16 -27.19 -9.03
C GLY A 850 8.54 -26.25 -7.90
N ALA A 851 8.07 -25.01 -7.99
CA ALA A 851 8.15 -24.01 -6.93
C ALA A 851 6.94 -24.11 -5.99
N GLU A 852 6.95 -23.32 -4.93
CA GLU A 852 5.93 -23.27 -3.88
C GLU A 852 4.54 -22.85 -4.39
N GLU A 853 4.48 -22.02 -5.43
CA GLU A 853 3.22 -21.57 -6.05
C GLU A 853 2.58 -22.58 -7.04
N ASP A 854 3.21 -23.74 -7.24
CA ASP A 854 2.81 -24.73 -8.24
C ASP A 854 1.95 -25.85 -7.65
N LEU A 855 1.03 -26.40 -8.46
CA LEU A 855 0.29 -27.61 -8.07
C LEU A 855 0.80 -28.85 -8.79
N LEU A 856 0.97 -29.93 -8.01
CA LEU A 856 1.34 -31.26 -8.47
C LEU A 856 0.14 -32.22 -8.38
N ALA A 857 0.04 -33.13 -9.35
CA ALA A 857 -1.02 -34.13 -9.42
C ALA A 857 -0.48 -35.54 -9.17
N PHE A 858 -0.97 -36.18 -8.12
CA PHE A 858 -0.74 -37.58 -7.81
C PHE A 858 -1.85 -38.47 -8.39
N ALA A 859 -1.47 -39.45 -9.21
CA ALA A 859 -2.34 -40.50 -9.69
C ALA A 859 -2.14 -41.77 -8.82
N PRO A 860 -3.03 -42.03 -7.84
CA PRO A 860 -2.85 -43.15 -6.94
C PRO A 860 -3.11 -44.50 -7.64
N THR A 861 -2.20 -45.45 -7.45
CA THR A 861 -2.50 -46.89 -7.61
C THR A 861 -2.95 -47.52 -6.30
N GLN A 862 -2.56 -46.94 -5.17
CA GLN A 862 -2.99 -47.31 -3.82
C GLN A 862 -2.91 -46.09 -2.88
N LEU A 863 -3.91 -45.93 -2.02
CA LEU A 863 -3.98 -44.93 -0.95
C LEU A 863 -3.97 -45.61 0.43
N GLY A 864 -3.70 -44.83 1.47
CA GLY A 864 -3.68 -45.23 2.87
C GLY A 864 -2.26 -45.31 3.45
N ALA A 865 -2.10 -46.08 4.53
CA ALA A 865 -0.80 -46.26 5.21
C ALA A 865 0.31 -46.90 4.35
N VAL A 866 -0.04 -47.41 3.16
CA VAL A 866 0.91 -47.72 2.10
C VAL A 866 0.38 -47.05 0.84
N THR A 867 1.02 -45.96 0.44
CA THR A 867 0.65 -45.17 -0.72
C THR A 867 1.56 -45.50 -1.90
N SER A 868 0.97 -45.65 -3.10
CA SER A 868 1.73 -45.84 -4.33
C SER A 868 1.01 -45.21 -5.51
N GLY A 869 1.76 -44.71 -6.48
CA GLY A 869 1.21 -44.01 -7.64
C GLY A 869 2.30 -43.30 -8.42
N ALA A 870 1.89 -42.35 -9.27
CA ALA A 870 2.78 -41.56 -10.10
C ALA A 870 2.43 -40.07 -10.03
N TRP A 871 3.47 -39.23 -10.10
CA TRP A 871 3.34 -37.77 -10.11
C TRP A 871 3.29 -37.21 -11.53
N SER A 872 2.60 -36.08 -11.67
CA SER A 872 2.57 -35.24 -12.87
C SER A 872 2.43 -33.77 -12.46
N PHE A 873 2.97 -32.86 -13.26
CA PHE A 873 2.77 -31.41 -13.04
C PHE A 873 1.33 -31.02 -13.41
N TYR A 874 0.68 -30.14 -12.64
CA TYR A 874 -0.73 -29.78 -12.84
C TYR A 874 -0.97 -28.30 -13.13
N PHE A 875 -0.34 -27.40 -12.38
CA PHE A 875 -0.54 -25.96 -12.49
C PHE A 875 0.78 -25.26 -12.19
N ASP A 876 1.14 -24.30 -13.03
CA ASP A 876 2.34 -23.46 -12.91
C ASP A 876 1.88 -22.07 -12.46
N GLY A 877 2.16 -21.72 -11.20
CA GLY A 877 1.70 -20.47 -10.60
C GLY A 877 2.43 -19.26 -11.19
N SER A 878 3.71 -19.43 -11.49
CA SER A 878 4.58 -18.45 -12.13
C SER A 878 4.05 -17.99 -13.49
N ASP A 879 3.53 -18.92 -14.31
CA ASP A 879 2.91 -18.61 -15.61
C ASP A 879 1.65 -17.73 -15.50
N VAL A 880 1.01 -17.69 -14.34
CA VAL A 880 -0.23 -16.95 -14.10
C VAL A 880 -0.09 -15.83 -13.05
N GLN A 881 1.14 -15.32 -12.92
CA GLN A 881 1.49 -14.12 -12.14
C GLN A 881 1.50 -14.31 -10.62
N LEU A 882 1.57 -15.55 -10.14
CA LEU A 882 1.96 -15.84 -8.75
C LEU A 882 3.49 -15.99 -8.76
N THR A 883 4.23 -14.94 -8.39
CA THR A 883 5.70 -14.87 -8.63
C THR A 883 6.51 -14.44 -7.41
N THR A 884 5.85 -14.24 -6.28
CA THR A 884 6.48 -13.87 -5.01
C THR A 884 6.26 -14.96 -3.96
N PHE A 885 7.12 -15.02 -2.94
CA PHE A 885 6.97 -15.96 -1.83
C PHE A 885 5.69 -15.74 -0.99
N SER A 886 5.06 -14.57 -1.11
CA SER A 886 3.72 -14.30 -0.53
C SER A 886 2.57 -14.84 -1.39
N GLU A 887 2.86 -15.34 -2.59
CA GLU A 887 1.89 -15.91 -3.53
C GLU A 887 1.96 -17.46 -3.58
N ASP A 888 2.59 -18.05 -2.56
CA ASP A 888 2.57 -19.49 -2.26
C ASP A 888 1.13 -19.99 -2.04
N VAL A 889 0.75 -21.12 -2.64
CA VAL A 889 -0.65 -21.57 -2.69
C VAL A 889 -1.01 -22.32 -1.40
N TRP A 890 -1.67 -21.62 -0.50
CA TRP A 890 -2.15 -22.12 0.80
C TRP A 890 -3.60 -22.62 0.79
N GLY A 891 -4.23 -22.68 -0.38
CA GLY A 891 -5.49 -23.37 -0.50
C GLY A 891 -5.94 -23.46 -1.95
N ALA A 892 -6.42 -24.65 -2.31
CA ALA A 892 -6.82 -24.98 -3.66
C ALA A 892 -8.05 -25.88 -3.60
N TRP A 893 -9.15 -25.42 -4.21
CA TRP A 893 -10.34 -26.25 -4.41
C TRP A 893 -10.71 -26.30 -5.89
N ILE A 894 -10.95 -27.51 -6.40
CA ILE A 894 -11.25 -27.74 -7.81
C ILE A 894 -12.72 -28.06 -7.95
N ASP A 895 -13.44 -27.25 -8.72
CA ASP A 895 -14.85 -27.47 -9.00
C ASP A 895 -15.02 -28.60 -10.00
N ASN A 896 -15.50 -29.74 -9.52
CA ASN A 896 -15.71 -30.91 -10.36
C ASN A 896 -16.73 -30.72 -11.48
N ALA A 897 -17.54 -29.64 -11.46
CA ALA A 897 -18.54 -29.38 -12.49
C ALA A 897 -17.96 -28.68 -13.73
N ASN A 898 -16.95 -27.83 -13.58
CA ASN A 898 -16.43 -26.97 -14.65
C ASN A 898 -14.89 -26.95 -14.76
N GLY A 899 -14.17 -27.48 -13.76
CA GLY A 899 -12.71 -27.48 -13.71
C GLY A 899 -12.07 -26.18 -13.22
N ASP A 900 -12.86 -25.25 -12.69
CA ASP A 900 -12.34 -24.01 -12.11
C ASP A 900 -11.51 -24.30 -10.85
N ILE A 901 -10.43 -23.54 -10.67
CA ILE A 901 -9.53 -23.67 -9.52
C ILE A 901 -9.71 -22.43 -8.64
N TYR A 902 -10.16 -22.66 -7.42
CA TYR A 902 -10.37 -21.64 -6.40
C TYR A 902 -9.14 -21.64 -5.52
N LEU A 903 -8.45 -20.51 -5.51
CA LEU A 903 -7.13 -20.36 -4.92
C LEU A 903 -7.18 -19.34 -3.78
N THR A 904 -6.43 -19.62 -2.73
CA THR A 904 -5.92 -18.64 -1.77
C THR A 904 -4.41 -18.80 -1.72
N VAL A 905 -3.71 -17.74 -1.34
CA VAL A 905 -2.26 -17.74 -1.20
C VAL A 905 -1.86 -17.20 0.16
N ARG A 906 -0.60 -17.39 0.53
CA ARG A 906 -0.03 -16.98 1.82
C ARG A 906 -0.26 -15.51 2.20
N GLY A 907 -0.32 -14.61 1.24
CA GLY A 907 -0.33 -13.18 1.47
C GLY A 907 -0.96 -12.40 0.31
N PRO A 908 -0.65 -11.11 0.17
CA PRO A 908 -1.15 -10.30 -0.91
C PRO A 908 -0.79 -10.89 -2.28
N PHE A 909 -1.78 -10.94 -3.17
CA PHE A 909 -1.59 -11.37 -4.56
C PHE A 909 -2.20 -10.39 -5.55
N SER A 910 -1.63 -10.37 -6.75
CA SER A 910 -2.18 -9.61 -7.86
C SER A 910 -2.05 -10.37 -9.18
N VAL A 911 -3.13 -11.02 -9.58
CA VAL A 911 -3.26 -11.67 -10.89
C VAL A 911 -4.11 -10.82 -11.83
N THR A 912 -3.95 -11.00 -13.14
CA THR A 912 -4.74 -10.25 -14.13
C THR A 912 -6.24 -10.53 -13.99
N GLY A 913 -6.96 -9.62 -13.33
CA GLY A 913 -8.40 -9.70 -13.08
C GLY A 913 -8.80 -9.78 -11.61
N ALA A 914 -7.90 -10.17 -10.70
CA ALA A 914 -8.18 -10.29 -9.27
C ALA A 914 -6.98 -9.88 -8.41
N THR A 915 -7.25 -9.13 -7.34
CA THR A 915 -6.27 -8.70 -6.34
C THR A 915 -6.89 -8.92 -4.97
N GLY A 916 -6.13 -9.44 -4.01
CA GLY A 916 -6.59 -9.72 -2.67
C GLY A 916 -5.44 -9.93 -1.69
N ASP A 917 -5.77 -10.33 -0.48
CA ASP A 917 -4.82 -10.77 0.54
C ASP A 917 -4.98 -12.26 0.86
N GLY A 918 -4.20 -12.74 1.83
CA GLY A 918 -4.22 -14.16 2.20
C GLY A 918 -5.51 -14.63 2.86
N ALA A 919 -6.48 -13.76 3.13
CA ALA A 919 -7.82 -14.15 3.60
C ALA A 919 -8.80 -14.39 2.44
N ASP A 920 -8.40 -14.13 1.19
CA ASP A 920 -9.31 -14.06 0.05
C ASP A 920 -9.22 -15.30 -0.86
N ILE A 921 -10.34 -15.62 -1.51
CA ILE A 921 -10.42 -16.67 -2.52
C ILE A 921 -10.64 -16.03 -3.88
N PHE A 922 -9.80 -16.36 -4.86
CA PHE A 922 -9.92 -15.98 -6.27
C PHE A 922 -10.06 -17.21 -7.16
N VAL A 923 -10.49 -17.04 -8.42
CA VAL A 923 -10.75 -18.17 -9.34
C VAL A 923 -9.88 -18.07 -10.57
N CYS A 924 -9.01 -19.07 -10.76
CA CYS A 924 -8.48 -19.39 -12.08
C CYS A 924 -9.56 -20.15 -12.87
N HIS A 925 -9.97 -19.61 -14.01
CA HIS A 925 -10.67 -20.36 -15.04
C HIS A 925 -9.64 -20.88 -16.05
N PRO A 926 -9.26 -22.18 -16.01
CA PRO A 926 -8.13 -22.66 -16.79
C PRO A 926 -8.40 -22.64 -18.29
N LEU A 927 -7.49 -22.05 -19.06
CA LEU A 927 -7.38 -22.17 -20.51
C LEU A 927 -6.44 -23.33 -20.90
N SER A 928 -5.36 -23.51 -20.13
CA SER A 928 -4.44 -24.66 -20.19
C SER A 928 -3.84 -24.95 -18.82
N LEU A 929 -3.50 -26.21 -18.57
CA LEU A 929 -2.90 -26.73 -17.34
C LEU A 929 -1.62 -27.52 -17.67
N GLY A 930 -0.74 -27.71 -16.67
CA GLY A 930 0.58 -28.31 -16.79
C GLY A 930 1.69 -27.28 -16.59
N SER A 931 2.91 -27.56 -17.03
CA SER A 931 4.06 -26.63 -16.94
C SER A 931 4.00 -25.45 -17.93
N ALA A 932 2.81 -25.16 -18.44
CA ALA A 932 2.49 -24.11 -19.41
C ALA A 932 1.05 -23.69 -19.11
N THR A 933 0.86 -23.12 -17.93
CA THR A 933 -0.48 -22.82 -17.40
C THR A 933 -0.96 -21.49 -17.97
N ALA A 934 -2.26 -21.44 -18.28
CA ALA A 934 -2.90 -20.18 -18.64
C ALA A 934 -4.29 -20.15 -18.03
N CYS A 935 -4.61 -19.06 -17.35
CA CYS A 935 -5.90 -18.84 -16.72
C CYS A 935 -6.52 -17.54 -17.23
N THR A 936 -7.84 -17.46 -17.20
CA THR A 936 -8.52 -16.18 -17.06
C THR A 936 -9.04 -16.06 -15.64
N PHE A 937 -8.81 -14.93 -14.99
CA PHE A 937 -9.38 -14.65 -13.68
C PHE A 937 -10.64 -13.79 -13.87
N GLY A 938 -11.72 -14.11 -13.15
CA GLY A 938 -12.94 -13.29 -13.15
C GLY A 938 -12.68 -11.89 -12.58
N PRO A 939 -13.58 -10.90 -12.80
CA PRO A 939 -13.38 -9.56 -12.26
C PRO A 939 -13.57 -9.56 -10.73
N GLY A 940 -12.47 -9.64 -10.00
CA GLY A 940 -12.42 -9.62 -8.54
C GLY A 940 -12.36 -11.00 -7.88
N LEU A 941 -12.49 -10.98 -6.56
CA LEU A 941 -12.44 -12.15 -5.69
C LEU A 941 -13.73 -12.98 -5.80
N PHE A 942 -13.61 -14.30 -5.68
CA PHE A 942 -14.76 -15.16 -5.42
C PHE A 942 -15.34 -14.92 -4.03
N TRP A 943 -14.45 -14.77 -3.06
CA TRP A 943 -14.80 -14.47 -1.68
C TRP A 943 -13.74 -13.56 -1.06
N ASP A 944 -14.20 -12.51 -0.41
CA ASP A 944 -13.38 -11.55 0.33
C ASP A 944 -13.47 -11.89 1.81
N GLY A 945 -12.45 -12.55 2.37
CA GLY A 945 -12.50 -13.06 3.74
C GLY A 945 -12.52 -11.92 4.76
N SER A 946 -11.74 -10.89 4.48
CA SER A 946 -11.65 -9.66 5.28
C SER A 946 -13.02 -8.97 5.44
N ALA A 947 -13.76 -8.79 4.35
CA ALA A 947 -15.10 -8.20 4.36
C ALA A 947 -16.16 -9.10 5.02
N ASN A 948 -15.89 -10.40 5.14
CA ASN A 948 -16.81 -11.38 5.70
C ASN A 948 -16.46 -11.82 7.12
N GLY A 949 -15.60 -11.05 7.83
CA GLY A 949 -15.33 -11.24 9.25
C GLY A 949 -14.19 -12.20 9.57
N PHE A 950 -13.30 -12.43 8.59
CA PHE A 950 -12.02 -13.14 8.72
C PHE A 950 -10.82 -12.18 8.59
N ALA A 951 -11.02 -10.89 8.90
CA ALA A 951 -10.00 -9.86 8.74
C ALA A 951 -8.85 -10.01 9.73
N GLY A 952 -7.62 -9.95 9.22
CA GLY A 952 -6.40 -10.11 10.03
C GLY A 952 -5.95 -11.56 10.24
N GLU A 953 -6.72 -12.52 9.70
CA GLU A 953 -6.39 -13.93 9.61
C GLU A 953 -5.85 -14.23 8.20
N VAL A 954 -5.15 -15.34 8.03
CA VAL A 954 -4.75 -15.87 6.71
C VAL A 954 -5.48 -17.20 6.50
N LEU A 955 -6.13 -17.38 5.34
CA LEU A 955 -6.65 -18.68 4.91
C LEU A 955 -5.48 -19.57 4.51
N ASP A 956 -5.13 -20.47 5.41
CA ASP A 956 -4.18 -21.55 5.21
C ASP A 956 -4.85 -22.88 4.89
N ALA A 957 -6.18 -22.96 4.95
CA ALA A 957 -6.95 -24.05 4.36
C ALA A 957 -8.32 -23.55 3.89
N SER A 958 -8.71 -23.90 2.66
CA SER A 958 -10.04 -23.58 2.15
C SER A 958 -10.67 -24.65 1.28
N ALA A 959 -12.01 -24.81 1.41
CA ALA A 959 -12.81 -25.65 0.53
C ALA A 959 -14.22 -25.08 0.32
N ILE A 960 -14.83 -25.42 -0.82
CA ILE A 960 -16.15 -24.89 -1.20
C ILE A 960 -17.19 -26.03 -1.17
N GLY A 961 -18.19 -25.88 -0.30
CA GLY A 961 -19.40 -26.72 -0.25
C GLY A 961 -20.52 -26.11 -1.07
N ARG A 962 -21.14 -26.91 -1.95
CA ARG A 962 -22.29 -26.51 -2.77
C ARG A 962 -23.54 -27.31 -2.44
#